data_AF-A0A811L132-F1
#
_entry.id   AF-A0A811L132-F1
#
_cell.length_a   1.000
_cell.length_b   1.000
_cell.length_c   1.000
_cell.angle_alpha   90.00
_cell.angle_beta   90.00
_cell.angle_gamma   90.00
#
_symmetry.space_group_name_H-M   'P 1'
#
loop_
_entity.id
_entity.type
_entity.pdbx_description
1 polymer ?
#
loop_
_entity_poly.entity_id
_entity_poly.type
_entity_poly.pdbx_seq_one_letter_code
_entity_poly.pdbx_strand_id
1 'polypeptide(L)'
;MPLFNNFHSARNQGQQGFSVEAVAYEAEFKELLHRFQDRHHETDFDPVAPFRRIVEILEWAMDDFYANNPDPLDQRHPHKIIPTCLYGHLLRFMLKFSDFLDKCLVSYIMPHHNNLELNILAARVLVMALPVIDSSVFSVDADVHQQLFRYALDSESRELRAYATAILNPAITPETAHVFRTEIVDLITKSLNSLKVLYAQMVENSTENSLNEGGTDRAAPTDFSQLAENLNKEQENGKTEKKTDSDDKAIKKDLDGKETKTDADGKVPDTSSSNSETEKSKENGQTGGNVETGKLRSGQKRTSDDAKLSVCEAALKKIKASGRRKSTPKNPGASTPLADFGEESRSSTVDEMKRVFVGNNKVYPLTIEMEQRMILGFLQCAFEFTDNVSVLTEHSALDVILKYLNVNEYHDIRLLFEALFALSSMLIHLRLAWDFVNRGGILRLITVNRNSVAAAAVCVCFHHISQFDEIMEHICQGSSKGVDDVVSYAIWQLAHGYESVGGRICVFFQYALRYKNVLERFDHRDGLRVLYNYANSKLNDFLYGDFEDNEVIEKIQEKMGEYCQVLRNTNVCLTQYILSHILLKYEHIKRMHADRFPSYLKKAVLAGKIPHKDLCKKPLIMDAETESKALEVLRYFIPATNLTFHPLTNIRSFGFITLYIRAMALRTEFYHHMSLLKSDVIQGILKIFQYATVSPAVVQDLATAISFPHGDRCGIR
;
A
#
# COMPACT_ATOMS: atom_id res chain seq x y z
N MET A 1 -15.31 -10.48 -4.43
CA MET A 1 -15.55 -9.14 -5.02
C MET A 1 -16.50 -8.18 -4.26
N PRO A 2 -17.46 -8.55 -3.37
CA PRO A 2 -18.32 -7.55 -2.73
C PRO A 2 -17.82 -7.11 -1.35
N LEU A 3 -17.14 -7.97 -0.59
CA LEU A 3 -16.77 -7.68 0.81
C LEU A 3 -15.84 -6.45 0.95
N PHE A 4 -14.77 -6.35 0.18
CA PHE A 4 -13.84 -5.20 0.28
C PHE A 4 -14.48 -3.87 -0.13
N ASN A 5 -15.29 -3.88 -1.20
CA ASN A 5 -16.08 -2.70 -1.57
C ASN A 5 -17.21 -2.41 -0.56
N ASN A 6 -17.76 -3.41 0.13
CA ASN A 6 -18.70 -3.17 1.23
C ASN A 6 -17.99 -2.58 2.46
N PHE A 7 -16.76 -2.99 2.78
CA PHE A 7 -15.96 -2.38 3.86
C PHE A 7 -15.64 -0.89 3.60
N HIS A 8 -15.46 -0.48 2.33
CA HIS A 8 -15.29 0.94 1.98
C HIS A 8 -16.61 1.68 1.66
N SER A 9 -17.66 1.01 1.19
CA SER A 9 -18.93 1.64 0.79
C SER A 9 -19.98 1.68 1.90
N ALA A 10 -19.88 0.85 2.94
CA ALA A 10 -20.74 0.95 4.13
C ALA A 10 -20.34 2.12 5.05
N ARG A 11 -19.16 2.72 4.85
CA ARG A 11 -18.59 3.81 5.67
C ARG A 11 -19.37 5.14 5.67
N ASN A 12 -20.39 5.29 4.82
CA ASN A 12 -21.17 6.53 4.67
C ASN A 12 -22.68 6.38 5.00
N GLN A 13 -23.10 5.30 5.67
CA GLN A 13 -24.47 5.22 6.21
C GLN A 13 -24.43 5.46 7.73
N GLY A 14 -24.97 6.61 8.14
CA GLY A 14 -25.09 6.97 9.56
C GLY A 14 -26.14 6.12 10.29
N GLN A 15 -26.07 6.17 11.63
CA GLN A 15 -26.63 5.22 12.63
C GLN A 15 -25.64 4.10 13.01
N GLN A 16 -25.40 3.76 14.28
CA GLN A 16 -26.09 4.13 15.53
C GLN A 16 -25.13 3.92 16.73
N GLY A 17 -24.96 4.93 17.59
CA GLY A 17 -24.52 4.80 19.01
C GLY A 17 -23.13 4.20 19.32
N PHE A 18 -22.70 4.39 20.57
CA PHE A 18 -21.68 3.52 21.18
C PHE A 18 -22.32 2.18 21.57
N SER A 19 -21.54 1.10 21.58
CA SER A 19 -21.96 -0.15 22.23
C SER A 19 -22.18 0.09 23.73
N VAL A 20 -23.02 -0.72 24.37
CA VAL A 20 -23.31 -0.58 25.82
C VAL A 20 -22.03 -0.65 26.66
N GLU A 21 -21.09 -1.50 26.25
CA GLU A 21 -19.75 -1.63 26.83
C GLU A 21 -18.92 -0.36 26.63
N ALA A 22 -18.89 0.20 25.41
CA ALA A 22 -18.17 1.44 25.12
C ALA A 22 -18.70 2.65 25.91
N VAL A 23 -20.02 2.75 26.13
CA VAL A 23 -20.61 3.80 27.00
C VAL A 23 -20.15 3.64 28.45
N ALA A 24 -20.12 2.40 28.97
CA ALA A 24 -19.66 2.13 30.33
C ALA A 24 -18.17 2.50 30.51
N TYR A 25 -17.32 2.10 29.57
CA TYR A 25 -15.90 2.46 29.57
C TYR A 25 -15.68 3.97 29.40
N GLU A 26 -16.48 4.68 28.59
CA GLU A 26 -16.39 6.14 28.48
C GLU A 26 -16.70 6.83 29.82
N ALA A 27 -17.69 6.33 30.57
CA ALA A 27 -18.04 6.87 31.88
C ALA A 27 -16.97 6.57 32.94
N GLU A 28 -16.50 5.33 33.02
CA GLU A 28 -15.48 4.88 33.97
C GLU A 28 -14.15 5.61 33.76
N PHE A 29 -13.70 5.78 32.51
CA PHE A 29 -12.48 6.51 32.17
C PHE A 29 -12.52 7.98 32.63
N LYS A 30 -13.68 8.63 32.47
CA LYS A 30 -13.88 10.03 32.93
C LYS A 30 -13.81 10.14 34.45
N GLU A 31 -14.43 9.21 35.17
CA GLU A 31 -14.37 9.16 36.64
C GLU A 31 -12.93 8.95 37.13
N LEU A 32 -12.17 8.05 36.50
CA LEU A 32 -10.79 7.76 36.87
C LEU A 32 -9.86 8.98 36.67
N LEU A 33 -10.00 9.72 35.57
CA LEU A 33 -9.21 10.93 35.33
C LEU A 33 -9.58 12.08 36.27
N HIS A 34 -10.87 12.31 36.55
CA HIS A 34 -11.28 13.29 37.56
C HIS A 34 -10.74 12.93 38.96
N ARG A 35 -10.87 11.67 39.36
CA ARG A 35 -10.33 11.18 40.64
C ARG A 35 -8.80 11.32 40.72
N PHE A 36 -8.08 11.14 39.61
CA PHE A 36 -6.65 11.43 39.58
C PHE A 36 -6.40 12.93 39.77
N GLN A 37 -7.07 13.80 39.00
CA GLN A 37 -6.88 15.24 39.09
C GLN A 37 -7.09 15.76 40.52
N ASP A 38 -8.17 15.33 41.18
CA ASP A 38 -8.51 15.73 42.54
C ASP A 38 -7.50 15.26 43.60
N ARG A 39 -6.93 14.04 43.45
CA ARG A 39 -6.18 13.36 44.52
C ARG A 39 -4.68 13.18 44.29
N HIS A 40 -4.15 13.40 43.09
CA HIS A 40 -2.74 13.11 42.79
C HIS A 40 -1.70 13.99 43.54
N HIS A 41 -2.16 15.05 44.22
CA HIS A 41 -1.34 15.86 45.12
C HIS A 41 -1.22 15.28 46.55
N GLU A 42 -2.06 14.31 46.91
CA GLU A 42 -2.10 13.70 48.25
C GLU A 42 -0.95 12.70 48.41
N THR A 43 -0.30 12.69 49.58
CA THR A 43 0.90 11.85 49.81
C THR A 43 0.60 10.35 49.99
N ASP A 44 -0.66 9.99 50.24
CA ASP A 44 -1.17 8.63 50.37
C ASP A 44 -1.83 8.09 49.09
N PHE A 45 -1.88 8.89 48.02
CA PHE A 45 -2.48 8.47 46.76
C PHE A 45 -1.62 7.42 46.04
N ASP A 46 -2.12 6.19 45.95
CA ASP A 46 -1.56 5.15 45.07
C ASP A 46 -2.13 5.29 43.64
N PRO A 47 -1.32 5.70 42.65
CA PRO A 47 -1.76 5.80 41.26
C PRO A 47 -1.90 4.44 40.55
N VAL A 48 -1.32 3.34 41.07
CA VAL A 48 -1.15 2.09 40.31
C VAL A 48 -2.50 1.48 39.89
N ALA A 49 -3.45 1.35 40.82
CA ALA A 49 -4.75 0.75 40.50
C ALA A 49 -5.60 1.62 39.51
N PRO A 50 -5.73 2.95 39.70
CA PRO A 50 -6.34 3.83 38.70
C PRO A 50 -5.64 3.76 37.32
N PHE A 51 -4.31 3.80 37.29
CA PHE A 51 -3.54 3.72 36.04
C PHE A 51 -3.76 2.40 35.29
N ARG A 52 -3.73 1.27 36.01
CA ARG A 52 -3.99 -0.05 35.41
C ARG A 52 -5.34 -0.08 34.71
N ARG A 53 -6.38 0.49 35.36
CA ARG A 53 -7.73 0.52 34.79
C ARG A 53 -7.90 1.50 33.63
N ILE A 54 -7.29 2.68 33.71
CA ILE A 54 -7.19 3.64 32.59
C ILE A 54 -6.56 2.96 31.37
N VAL A 55 -5.48 2.19 31.58
CA VAL A 55 -4.76 1.50 30.52
C VAL A 55 -5.60 0.39 29.88
N GLU A 56 -6.25 -0.47 30.67
CA GLU A 56 -7.15 -1.52 30.15
C GLU A 56 -8.25 -0.94 29.23
N ILE A 57 -8.85 0.18 29.61
CA ILE A 57 -9.91 0.85 28.82
C ILE A 57 -9.35 1.43 27.51
N LEU A 58 -8.17 2.05 27.55
CA LEU A 58 -7.52 2.57 26.34
C LEU A 58 -7.08 1.45 25.38
N GLU A 59 -6.57 0.33 25.90
CA GLU A 59 -6.17 -0.83 25.09
C GLU A 59 -7.37 -1.47 24.40
N TRP A 60 -8.50 -1.65 25.10
CA TRP A 60 -9.74 -2.14 24.51
C TRP A 60 -10.24 -1.21 23.39
N ALA A 61 -10.27 0.09 23.65
CA ALA A 61 -10.75 1.08 22.68
C ALA A 61 -9.84 1.18 21.45
N MET A 62 -8.52 1.04 21.64
CA MET A 62 -7.54 0.99 20.57
C MET A 62 -7.71 -0.26 19.68
N ASP A 63 -7.89 -1.44 20.29
CA ASP A 63 -8.06 -2.70 19.54
C ASP A 63 -9.35 -2.66 18.71
N ASP A 64 -10.47 -2.14 19.26
CA ASP A 64 -11.70 -1.87 18.52
C ASP A 64 -11.49 -0.88 17.35
N PHE A 65 -10.83 0.25 17.59
CA PHE A 65 -10.53 1.23 16.53
C PHE A 65 -9.74 0.58 15.38
N TYR A 66 -8.74 -0.24 15.69
CA TYR A 66 -7.93 -0.90 14.67
C TYR A 66 -8.62 -2.10 14.00
N ALA A 67 -9.50 -2.81 14.70
CA ALA A 67 -10.36 -3.86 14.12
C ALA A 67 -11.32 -3.30 13.06
N ASN A 68 -11.71 -2.02 13.17
CA ASN A 68 -12.49 -1.28 12.16
C ASN A 68 -11.68 -0.88 10.89
N ASN A 69 -10.46 -1.40 10.72
CA ASN A 69 -9.60 -1.22 9.53
C ASN A 69 -9.46 0.25 9.07
N PRO A 70 -8.95 1.16 9.93
CA PRO A 70 -8.67 2.55 9.55
C PRO A 70 -7.60 2.61 8.45
N ASP A 71 -7.52 3.75 7.74
CA ASP A 71 -6.46 3.97 6.74
C ASP A 71 -5.09 3.98 7.45
N PRO A 72 -4.17 3.04 7.16
CA PRO A 72 -2.95 2.86 7.95
C PRO A 72 -1.88 3.92 7.67
N LEU A 73 -2.06 4.78 6.66
CA LEU A 73 -1.18 5.93 6.41
C LEU A 73 -1.84 7.27 6.76
N ASP A 74 -3.02 7.25 7.37
CA ASP A 74 -3.71 8.43 7.89
C ASP A 74 -3.27 8.70 9.33
N GLN A 75 -2.43 9.72 9.49
CA GLN A 75 -1.85 10.12 10.78
C GLN A 75 -2.76 11.10 11.56
N ARG A 76 -3.98 11.37 11.09
CA ARG A 76 -4.91 12.24 11.81
C ARG A 76 -5.37 11.58 13.12
N HIS A 77 -5.72 12.42 14.09
CA HIS A 77 -6.35 12.00 15.34
C HIS A 77 -7.52 11.01 15.07
N PRO A 78 -7.67 9.88 15.81
CA PRO A 78 -8.66 8.83 15.51
C PRO A 78 -10.11 9.33 15.30
N HIS A 79 -10.59 10.27 16.11
CA HIS A 79 -11.90 10.96 15.93
C HIS A 79 -12.08 11.73 14.60
N LYS A 80 -11.01 12.05 13.86
CA LYS A 80 -11.11 12.60 12.48
C LYS A 80 -11.15 11.50 11.41
N ILE A 81 -10.65 10.30 11.71
CA ILE A 81 -10.69 9.13 10.82
C ILE A 81 -12.04 8.39 10.96
N ILE A 82 -12.45 8.15 12.20
CA ILE A 82 -13.74 7.53 12.57
C ILE A 82 -14.37 8.39 13.68
N PRO A 83 -15.29 9.32 13.36
CA PRO A 83 -15.87 10.23 14.35
C PRO A 83 -16.55 9.55 15.54
N THR A 84 -17.09 8.35 15.34
CA THR A 84 -17.81 7.57 16.35
C THR A 84 -16.93 6.57 17.13
N CYS A 85 -15.61 6.56 16.95
CA CYS A 85 -14.75 5.61 17.69
C CYS A 85 -14.52 6.03 19.15
N LEU A 86 -14.58 5.06 20.07
CA LEU A 86 -14.40 5.33 21.50
C LEU A 86 -13.00 5.88 21.78
N TYR A 87 -11.97 5.26 21.17
CA TYR A 87 -10.58 5.67 21.31
C TYR A 87 -10.37 7.16 21.02
N GLY A 88 -10.99 7.67 19.95
CA GLY A 88 -10.95 9.10 19.63
C GLY A 88 -11.63 9.98 20.68
N HIS A 89 -12.72 9.52 21.31
CA HIS A 89 -13.36 10.27 22.40
C HIS A 89 -12.52 10.27 23.68
N LEU A 90 -11.95 9.12 24.06
CA LEU A 90 -11.09 8.99 25.25
C LEU A 90 -9.84 9.86 25.12
N LEU A 91 -9.14 9.80 23.99
CA LEU A 91 -7.97 10.64 23.73
C LEU A 91 -8.29 12.14 23.79
N ARG A 92 -9.37 12.57 23.12
CA ARG A 92 -9.83 13.97 23.15
C ARG A 92 -10.27 14.44 24.54
N PHE A 93 -10.74 13.53 25.39
CA PHE A 93 -11.06 13.83 26.78
C PHE A 93 -9.79 13.93 27.64
N MET A 94 -8.86 12.98 27.50
CA MET A 94 -7.58 12.94 28.21
C MET A 94 -6.72 14.18 27.98
N LEU A 95 -6.71 14.75 26.76
CA LEU A 95 -6.02 16.01 26.46
C LEU A 95 -6.50 17.23 27.29
N LYS A 96 -7.65 17.14 27.97
CA LYS A 96 -8.12 18.20 28.89
C LYS A 96 -7.44 18.16 30.26
N PHE A 97 -6.69 17.08 30.54
CA PHE A 97 -6.00 16.83 31.80
C PHE A 97 -4.49 16.89 31.53
N SER A 98 -3.97 18.09 31.22
CA SER A 98 -2.53 18.31 30.98
C SER A 98 -1.68 17.72 32.11
N ASP A 99 -2.07 18.02 33.35
CA ASP A 99 -1.37 17.57 34.56
C ASP A 99 -1.22 16.03 34.62
N PHE A 100 -2.17 15.26 34.06
CA PHE A 100 -2.07 13.80 34.00
C PHE A 100 -0.98 13.33 33.03
N LEU A 101 -0.91 13.92 31.83
CA LEU A 101 0.12 13.58 30.84
C LEU A 101 1.50 14.10 31.28
N ASP A 102 1.57 15.30 31.85
CA ASP A 102 2.79 15.87 32.41
C ASP A 102 3.30 15.02 33.59
N LYS A 103 2.40 14.52 34.44
CA LYS A 103 2.74 13.54 35.49
C LYS A 103 3.24 12.21 34.93
N CYS A 104 2.62 11.69 33.86
CA CYS A 104 3.12 10.49 33.18
C CYS A 104 4.56 10.68 32.68
N LEU A 105 4.85 11.82 32.06
CA LEU A 105 6.13 12.09 31.40
C LEU A 105 7.25 12.49 32.39
N VAL A 106 6.98 13.46 33.26
CA VAL A 106 8.01 14.12 34.10
C VAL A 106 8.10 13.49 35.49
N SER A 107 7.03 12.84 36.00
CA SER A 107 7.06 12.17 37.30
C SER A 107 7.15 10.65 37.20
N TYR A 108 6.27 9.99 36.43
CA TYR A 108 6.11 8.53 36.48
C TYR A 108 7.00 7.76 35.49
N ILE A 109 7.45 8.37 34.39
CA ILE A 109 8.60 7.84 33.62
C ILE A 109 9.90 8.01 34.42
N MET A 110 10.07 9.14 35.11
CA MET A 110 11.34 9.45 35.76
C MET A 110 11.63 8.52 36.96
N PRO A 111 12.90 8.15 37.19
CA PRO A 111 13.27 7.12 38.18
C PRO A 111 13.00 7.54 39.64
N HIS A 112 12.64 8.80 39.89
CA HIS A 112 12.43 9.37 41.22
C HIS A 112 11.39 8.62 42.07
N HIS A 113 10.44 7.92 41.45
CA HIS A 113 9.41 7.15 42.15
C HIS A 113 9.75 5.66 42.39
N ASN A 114 10.84 5.13 41.84
CA ASN A 114 11.34 3.76 42.07
C ASN A 114 10.29 2.62 42.00
N ASN A 115 9.20 2.82 41.25
CA ASN A 115 8.10 1.87 41.12
C ASN A 115 8.01 1.37 39.68
N LEU A 116 8.67 0.24 39.39
CA LEU A 116 8.74 -0.33 38.05
C LEU A 116 7.36 -0.56 37.41
N GLU A 117 6.36 -0.97 38.20
CA GLU A 117 4.99 -1.16 37.69
C GLU A 117 4.36 0.16 37.23
N LEU A 118 4.52 1.23 38.03
CA LEU A 118 4.03 2.56 37.68
C LEU A 118 4.75 3.11 36.43
N ASN A 119 6.06 2.91 36.31
CA ASN A 119 6.84 3.33 35.14
C ASN A 119 6.35 2.59 33.87
N ILE A 120 6.05 1.29 33.96
CA ILE A 120 5.47 0.50 32.86
C ILE A 120 4.07 0.99 32.50
N LEU A 121 3.22 1.28 33.49
CA LEU A 121 1.85 1.79 33.26
C LEU A 121 1.86 3.18 32.62
N ALA A 122 2.71 4.10 33.09
CA ALA A 122 2.87 5.42 32.49
C ALA A 122 3.39 5.33 31.04
N ALA A 123 4.38 4.45 30.77
CA ALA A 123 4.84 4.20 29.42
C ALA A 123 3.74 3.62 28.51
N ARG A 124 2.88 2.71 29.01
CA ARG A 124 1.71 2.21 28.26
C ARG A 124 0.72 3.32 27.91
N VAL A 125 0.36 4.19 28.87
CA VAL A 125 -0.50 5.36 28.62
C VAL A 125 0.08 6.21 27.49
N LEU A 126 1.38 6.52 27.54
CA LEU A 126 2.05 7.36 26.54
C LEU A 126 2.11 6.69 25.16
N VAL A 127 2.41 5.39 25.07
CA VAL A 127 2.34 4.60 23.82
C VAL A 127 0.94 4.67 23.20
N MET A 128 -0.11 4.62 24.02
CA MET A 128 -1.50 4.72 23.53
C MET A 128 -1.94 6.15 23.24
N ALA A 129 -1.22 7.15 23.75
CA ALA A 129 -1.47 8.56 23.50
C ALA A 129 -0.67 9.10 22.30
N LEU A 130 0.22 8.31 21.67
CA LEU A 130 1.03 8.77 20.53
C LEU A 130 0.25 9.42 19.37
N PRO A 131 -0.99 9.02 19.02
CA PRO A 131 -1.77 9.73 18.00
C PRO A 131 -2.22 11.17 18.37
N VAL A 132 -1.95 11.61 19.61
CA VAL A 132 -2.29 12.95 20.12
C VAL A 132 -1.15 13.68 20.84
N ILE A 133 -0.08 12.98 21.19
CA ILE A 133 1.14 13.60 21.73
C ILE A 133 1.99 14.06 20.55
N ASP A 134 2.14 15.38 20.41
CA ASP A 134 3.09 15.97 19.47
C ASP A 134 4.53 15.77 19.96
N SER A 135 5.45 15.61 19.01
CA SER A 135 6.90 15.70 19.20
C SER A 135 7.35 16.85 20.12
N SER A 136 6.67 18.00 20.04
CA SER A 136 6.93 19.18 20.88
C SER A 136 6.78 18.95 22.38
N VAL A 137 5.97 17.96 22.80
CA VAL A 137 5.78 17.58 24.20
C VAL A 137 7.08 17.00 24.79
N PHE A 138 7.88 16.31 23.98
CA PHE A 138 9.18 15.76 24.41
C PHE A 138 10.28 16.81 24.40
N SER A 139 10.22 17.79 23.48
CA SER A 139 11.25 18.82 23.27
C SER A 139 11.46 19.81 24.44
N VAL A 140 10.69 19.70 25.52
CA VAL A 140 10.75 20.61 26.68
C VAL A 140 11.82 20.18 27.69
N ASP A 141 12.14 18.89 27.78
CA ASP A 141 13.02 18.34 28.83
C ASP A 141 13.97 17.27 28.30
N ALA A 142 15.26 17.61 28.21
CA ALA A 142 16.31 16.70 27.73
C ALA A 142 16.54 15.50 28.67
N ASP A 143 16.21 15.62 29.96
CA ASP A 143 16.34 14.52 30.92
C ASP A 143 15.34 13.40 30.61
N VAL A 144 14.17 13.74 30.05
CA VAL A 144 13.16 12.77 29.60
C VAL A 144 13.66 11.95 28.41
N HIS A 145 14.25 12.59 27.38
CA HIS A 145 14.87 11.88 26.26
C HIS A 145 15.99 10.96 26.74
N GLN A 146 16.90 11.45 27.58
CA GLN A 146 17.99 10.65 28.13
C GLN A 146 17.45 9.44 28.93
N GLN A 147 16.38 9.65 29.71
CA GLN A 147 15.75 8.58 30.47
C GLN A 147 15.04 7.55 29.57
N LEU A 148 14.41 7.97 28.47
CA LEU A 148 13.83 7.07 27.48
C LEU A 148 14.89 6.22 26.79
N PHE A 149 16.02 6.81 26.36
CA PHE A 149 17.15 6.05 25.81
C PHE A 149 17.70 5.06 26.83
N ARG A 150 17.90 5.48 28.09
CA ARG A 150 18.34 4.60 29.18
C ARG A 150 17.38 3.43 29.40
N TYR A 151 16.06 3.65 29.32
CA TYR A 151 15.11 2.55 29.41
C TYR A 151 15.18 1.61 28.19
N ALA A 152 15.24 2.12 26.96
CA ALA A 152 15.34 1.28 25.76
C ALA A 152 16.65 0.45 25.72
N LEU A 153 17.77 1.06 26.12
CA LEU A 153 19.10 0.46 26.10
C LEU A 153 19.39 -0.45 27.31
N ASP A 154 18.99 -0.10 28.52
CA ASP A 154 19.49 -0.75 29.73
C ASP A 154 18.42 -1.34 30.66
N SER A 155 17.12 -1.10 30.43
CA SER A 155 16.09 -1.62 31.35
C SER A 155 16.04 -3.15 31.39
N GLU A 156 15.89 -3.69 32.61
CA GLU A 156 15.69 -5.12 32.87
C GLU A 156 14.32 -5.60 32.40
N SER A 157 13.26 -4.79 32.57
CA SER A 157 11.90 -5.10 32.09
C SER A 157 11.83 -5.04 30.56
N ARG A 158 11.40 -6.14 29.96
CA ARG A 158 11.13 -6.27 28.51
C ARG A 158 10.05 -5.27 28.06
N GLU A 159 9.01 -5.12 28.87
CA GLU A 159 7.90 -4.19 28.66
C GLU A 159 8.39 -2.75 28.60
N LEU A 160 9.12 -2.30 29.61
CA LEU A 160 9.61 -0.93 29.69
C LEU A 160 10.61 -0.61 28.56
N ARG A 161 11.44 -1.58 28.13
CA ARG A 161 12.29 -1.42 26.93
C ARG A 161 11.46 -1.17 25.66
N ALA A 162 10.45 -2.02 25.41
CA ALA A 162 9.63 -1.95 24.21
C ALA A 162 8.81 -0.66 24.16
N TYR A 163 8.16 -0.28 25.27
CA TYR A 163 7.37 0.94 25.35
C TYR A 163 8.24 2.20 25.24
N ALA A 164 9.42 2.24 25.89
CA ALA A 164 10.35 3.36 25.71
C ALA A 164 10.84 3.48 24.26
N THR A 165 11.13 2.37 23.59
CA THR A 165 11.49 2.34 22.15
C THR A 165 10.35 2.90 21.28
N ALA A 166 9.10 2.53 21.56
CA ALA A 166 7.94 3.05 20.84
C ALA A 166 7.73 4.57 21.05
N ILE A 167 7.94 5.07 22.27
CA ILE A 167 7.84 6.51 22.59
C ILE A 167 8.96 7.31 21.91
N LEU A 168 10.17 6.74 21.77
CA LEU A 168 11.29 7.40 21.10
C LEU A 168 11.03 7.69 19.60
N ASN A 169 10.14 6.95 18.94
CA ASN A 169 9.84 7.13 17.51
C ASN A 169 9.39 8.59 17.18
N PRO A 170 8.29 9.13 17.74
CA PRO A 170 7.91 10.53 17.54
C PRO A 170 8.70 11.53 18.40
N ALA A 171 9.40 11.09 19.44
CA ALA A 171 10.20 11.98 20.29
C ALA A 171 11.55 12.38 19.65
N ILE A 172 12.06 11.61 18.69
CA ILE A 172 13.26 11.94 17.92
C ILE A 172 12.83 12.73 16.67
N THR A 173 13.25 13.99 16.62
CA THR A 173 12.99 14.91 15.51
C THR A 173 14.31 15.28 14.82
N PRO A 174 14.29 15.85 13.60
CA PRO A 174 15.50 16.36 12.95
C PRO A 174 16.29 17.37 13.80
N GLU A 175 15.59 18.15 14.64
CA GLU A 175 16.17 19.12 15.56
C GLU A 175 16.87 18.46 16.75
N THR A 176 16.39 17.31 17.23
CA THR A 176 16.93 16.62 18.43
C THR A 176 17.87 15.45 18.11
N ALA A 177 17.76 14.84 16.93
CA ALA A 177 18.54 13.66 16.52
C ALA A 177 20.06 13.88 16.55
N HIS A 178 20.54 15.11 16.34
CA HIS A 178 21.97 15.43 16.40
C HIS A 178 22.55 15.41 17.82
N VAL A 179 21.71 15.63 18.85
CA VAL A 179 22.11 15.63 20.27
C VAL A 179 22.35 14.20 20.74
N PHE A 180 21.43 13.29 20.43
CA PHE A 180 21.44 11.89 20.87
C PHE A 180 22.02 10.93 19.83
N ARG A 181 22.97 11.40 19.01
CA ARG A 181 23.49 10.64 17.85
C ARG A 181 24.08 9.28 18.26
N THR A 182 24.78 9.23 19.39
CA THR A 182 25.43 8.00 19.89
C THR A 182 24.39 6.99 20.33
N GLU A 183 23.44 7.46 21.15
CA GLU A 183 22.34 6.69 21.71
C GLU A 183 21.40 6.15 20.62
N ILE A 184 21.16 6.92 19.56
CA ILE A 184 20.42 6.48 18.36
C ILE A 184 21.17 5.36 17.64
N VAL A 185 22.49 5.48 17.43
CA VAL A 185 23.31 4.45 16.77
C VAL A 185 23.38 3.16 17.60
N ASP A 186 23.55 3.27 18.92
CA ASP A 186 23.54 2.14 19.84
C ASP A 186 22.15 1.46 19.86
N LEU A 187 21.07 2.25 19.87
CA LEU A 187 19.71 1.72 19.87
C LEU A 187 19.33 1.09 18.52
N ILE A 188 19.76 1.63 17.38
CA ILE A 188 19.64 0.98 16.06
C ILE A 188 20.35 -0.38 16.09
N THR A 189 21.59 -0.41 16.57
CA THR A 189 22.42 -1.62 16.62
C THR A 189 21.78 -2.70 17.49
N LYS A 190 21.35 -2.32 18.70
CA LYS A 190 20.62 -3.20 19.62
C LYS A 190 19.30 -3.67 19.00
N SER A 191 18.51 -2.76 18.43
CA SER A 191 17.22 -3.03 17.79
C SER A 191 17.33 -4.06 16.66
N LEU A 192 18.29 -3.89 15.74
CA LEU A 192 18.52 -4.82 14.64
C LEU A 192 18.94 -6.22 15.13
N ASN A 193 19.64 -6.32 16.25
CA ASN A 193 20.00 -7.60 16.86
C ASN A 193 18.82 -8.21 17.62
N SER A 194 18.05 -7.43 18.37
CA SER A 194 16.79 -7.87 18.99
C SER A 194 15.81 -8.40 17.96
N LEU A 195 15.61 -7.70 16.83
CA LEU A 195 14.77 -8.19 15.73
C LEU A 195 15.24 -9.54 15.20
N LYS A 196 16.56 -9.79 15.05
CA LYS A 196 17.06 -11.11 14.60
C LYS A 196 16.70 -12.24 15.58
N VAL A 197 16.69 -11.96 16.88
CA VAL A 197 16.36 -12.94 17.95
C VAL A 197 14.85 -13.15 18.07
N LEU A 198 14.07 -12.08 18.20
CA LEU A 198 12.61 -12.12 18.29
C LEU A 198 12.00 -12.79 17.05
N TYR A 199 12.55 -12.50 15.88
CA TYR A 199 12.19 -13.16 14.63
C TYR A 199 12.37 -14.69 14.68
N ALA A 200 13.52 -15.15 15.19
CA ALA A 200 13.79 -16.59 15.30
C ALA A 200 12.80 -17.26 16.26
N GLN A 201 12.56 -16.66 17.43
CA GLN A 201 11.60 -17.14 18.42
C GLN A 201 10.16 -17.19 17.86
N MET A 202 9.76 -16.18 17.08
CA MET A 202 8.45 -16.15 16.41
C MET A 202 8.28 -17.31 15.41
N VAL A 203 9.32 -17.61 14.62
CA VAL A 203 9.31 -18.74 13.68
C VAL A 203 9.29 -20.08 14.43
N GLU A 204 10.13 -20.24 15.46
CA GLU A 204 10.16 -21.43 16.31
C GLU A 204 8.78 -21.72 16.92
N ASN A 205 8.19 -20.73 17.61
CA ASN A 205 6.83 -20.83 18.18
C ASN A 205 5.77 -21.19 17.12
N SER A 206 5.87 -20.63 15.92
CA SER A 206 4.94 -20.93 14.81
C SER A 206 5.07 -22.40 14.36
N THR A 207 6.29 -22.94 14.32
CA THR A 207 6.52 -24.36 13.98
C THR A 207 6.09 -25.32 15.08
N GLU A 208 6.28 -24.97 16.36
CA GLU A 208 5.85 -25.81 17.49
C GLU A 208 4.31 -25.88 17.58
N ASN A 209 3.61 -24.76 17.42
CA ASN A 209 2.14 -24.74 17.36
C ASN A 209 1.62 -25.62 16.20
N SER A 210 2.25 -25.51 15.02
CA SER A 210 1.92 -26.33 13.83
C SER A 210 2.14 -27.84 14.04
N LEU A 211 3.00 -28.24 14.98
CA LEU A 211 3.24 -29.65 15.33
C LEU A 211 2.32 -30.15 16.44
N ASN A 212 1.90 -29.26 17.35
CA ASN A 212 1.01 -29.60 18.47
C ASN A 212 -0.48 -29.69 18.05
N GLU A 213 -0.92 -28.99 17.00
CA GLU A 213 -2.27 -29.10 16.43
C GLU A 213 -2.48 -30.35 15.54
N GLY A 214 -1.75 -31.44 15.81
CA GLY A 214 -1.90 -32.72 15.15
C GLY A 214 -3.20 -33.47 15.52
N GLY A 215 -4.37 -32.94 15.12
CA GLY A 215 -5.67 -33.48 15.55
C GLY A 215 -6.82 -33.45 14.52
N THR A 216 -7.00 -32.36 13.77
CA THR A 216 -8.07 -32.23 12.76
C THR A 216 -7.69 -31.21 11.69
N ASP A 217 -7.91 -31.56 10.42
CA ASP A 217 -7.79 -30.77 9.19
C ASP A 217 -6.66 -29.72 9.08
N ARG A 218 -5.73 -30.00 8.18
CA ARG A 218 -4.59 -29.14 7.83
C ARG A 218 -5.03 -27.72 7.44
N ALA A 219 -4.78 -26.75 8.32
CA ALA A 219 -4.46 -25.40 7.89
C ALA A 219 -3.10 -25.45 7.17
N ALA A 220 -3.12 -25.61 5.84
CA ALA A 220 -1.94 -25.37 5.01
C ALA A 220 -1.50 -23.90 5.15
N PRO A 221 -0.20 -23.55 4.95
CA PRO A 221 0.22 -22.15 4.92
C PRO A 221 -0.68 -21.39 3.95
N THR A 222 -1.30 -20.31 4.43
CA THR A 222 -2.45 -19.68 3.78
C THR A 222 -2.03 -19.05 2.45
N ASP A 223 -2.07 -19.85 1.39
CA ASP A 223 -1.94 -19.38 0.02
C ASP A 223 -3.11 -18.43 -0.24
N PHE A 224 -2.82 -17.13 -0.11
CA PHE A 224 -3.79 -16.05 -0.28
C PHE A 224 -4.54 -16.14 -1.62
N SER A 225 -3.95 -16.80 -2.62
CA SER A 225 -4.58 -17.12 -3.91
C SER A 225 -5.80 -18.02 -3.74
N GLN A 226 -5.74 -19.04 -2.89
CA GLN A 226 -6.82 -20.02 -2.69
C GLN A 226 -8.00 -19.42 -1.91
N LEU A 227 -7.73 -18.57 -0.91
CA LEU A 227 -8.80 -17.78 -0.27
C LEU A 227 -9.48 -16.84 -1.27
N ALA A 228 -8.70 -16.19 -2.15
CA ALA A 228 -9.23 -15.32 -3.19
C ALA A 228 -10.01 -16.06 -4.29
N GLU A 229 -9.62 -17.29 -4.64
CA GLU A 229 -10.34 -18.14 -5.61
C GLU A 229 -11.65 -18.70 -5.06
N ASN A 230 -11.67 -19.12 -3.79
CA ASN A 230 -12.90 -19.62 -3.16
C ASN A 230 -13.96 -18.50 -3.08
N LEU A 231 -13.55 -17.26 -2.82
CA LEU A 231 -14.41 -16.07 -2.89
C LEU A 231 -15.00 -15.81 -4.28
N ASN A 232 -14.40 -16.28 -5.38
CA ASN A 232 -14.99 -16.15 -6.71
C ASN A 232 -16.02 -17.25 -6.98
N LYS A 233 -15.77 -18.49 -6.52
CA LYS A 233 -16.67 -19.65 -6.72
C LYS A 233 -17.98 -19.49 -5.95
N GLU A 234 -17.94 -18.93 -4.74
CA GLU A 234 -19.15 -18.68 -3.95
C GLU A 234 -20.06 -17.58 -4.54
N GLN A 235 -19.49 -16.63 -5.28
CA GLN A 235 -20.27 -15.58 -5.93
C GLN A 235 -21.06 -16.04 -7.16
N GLU A 236 -20.62 -17.09 -7.85
CA GLU A 236 -21.36 -17.65 -8.99
C GLU A 236 -22.58 -18.45 -8.52
N ASN A 237 -22.48 -19.15 -7.38
CA ASN A 237 -23.60 -19.88 -6.79
C ASN A 237 -24.68 -18.98 -6.12
N GLY A 238 -24.40 -17.69 -5.93
CA GLY A 238 -25.33 -16.73 -5.30
C GLY A 238 -26.37 -16.10 -6.25
N LYS A 239 -26.40 -16.45 -7.55
CA LYS A 239 -27.27 -15.83 -8.56
C LYS A 239 -28.21 -16.81 -9.27
N THR A 240 -28.99 -17.57 -8.50
CA THR A 240 -30.19 -18.21 -9.04
C THR A 240 -31.29 -18.31 -7.98
N GLU A 241 -32.30 -17.44 -8.05
CA GLU A 241 -33.73 -17.74 -7.91
C GLU A 241 -34.58 -16.48 -7.71
N LYS A 242 -35.28 -16.07 -8.77
CA LYS A 242 -36.65 -15.53 -8.73
C LYS A 242 -37.19 -15.44 -10.16
N LYS A 243 -37.86 -16.51 -10.59
CA LYS A 243 -38.85 -16.45 -11.68
C LYS A 243 -40.23 -16.43 -11.05
N THR A 244 -41.08 -15.54 -11.54
CA THR A 244 -42.53 -15.63 -11.44
C THR A 244 -43.08 -15.50 -12.85
N ASP A 245 -43.97 -16.41 -13.24
CA ASP A 245 -44.46 -16.55 -14.60
C ASP A 245 -45.44 -15.44 -15.02
N SER A 246 -45.46 -15.14 -16.31
CA SER A 246 -46.70 -14.91 -17.07
C SER A 246 -46.45 -15.08 -18.58
N ASP A 247 -47.42 -15.73 -19.24
CA ASP A 247 -47.60 -16.01 -20.67
C ASP A 247 -47.16 -14.86 -21.64
N ASP A 248 -46.83 -15.09 -22.94
CA ASP A 248 -47.69 -15.76 -23.93
C ASP A 248 -46.97 -16.20 -25.25
N LYS A 249 -47.77 -16.74 -26.18
CA LYS A 249 -47.50 -17.52 -27.42
C LYS A 249 -46.44 -17.04 -28.44
N ALA A 250 -45.85 -18.06 -29.10
CA ALA A 250 -45.57 -18.26 -30.55
C ALA A 250 -45.35 -17.06 -31.49
N ILE A 251 -44.37 -17.09 -32.40
CA ILE A 251 -44.49 -17.80 -33.71
C ILE A 251 -43.12 -18.31 -34.21
N LYS A 252 -43.16 -19.39 -35.00
CA LYS A 252 -42.03 -20.13 -35.60
C LYS A 252 -41.89 -19.79 -37.10
N LYS A 253 -40.69 -19.98 -37.69
CA LYS A 253 -40.30 -20.07 -39.14
C LYS A 253 -39.23 -19.05 -39.56
N ASP A 254 -38.28 -19.33 -40.47
CA ASP A 254 -37.92 -20.50 -41.32
C ASP A 254 -36.36 -20.56 -41.38
N LEU A 255 -35.70 -21.71 -41.15
CA LEU A 255 -35.18 -22.73 -42.10
C LEU A 255 -33.96 -22.34 -42.97
N ASP A 256 -32.93 -23.22 -42.89
CA ASP A 256 -31.86 -23.61 -43.84
C ASP A 256 -31.14 -22.56 -44.73
N GLY A 257 -29.82 -22.66 -45.00
CA GLY A 257 -28.85 -23.71 -44.70
C GLY A 257 -27.97 -24.03 -45.93
N LYS A 258 -26.65 -24.19 -45.75
CA LYS A 258 -25.82 -24.97 -46.69
C LYS A 258 -24.44 -25.35 -46.14
N GLU A 259 -24.10 -26.61 -46.33
CA GLU A 259 -22.79 -27.22 -46.06
C GLU A 259 -21.79 -26.92 -47.19
N THR A 260 -20.49 -27.10 -46.94
CA THR A 260 -19.73 -28.26 -47.49
C THR A 260 -18.26 -28.28 -47.03
N LYS A 261 -17.72 -29.49 -46.86
CA LYS A 261 -16.29 -29.79 -46.71
C LYS A 261 -15.70 -30.25 -48.04
N THR A 262 -14.38 -30.15 -48.21
CA THR A 262 -13.59 -31.07 -49.05
C THR A 262 -12.16 -31.20 -48.51
N ASP A 263 -11.71 -32.43 -48.27
CA ASP A 263 -10.32 -32.83 -48.02
C ASP A 263 -9.65 -33.31 -49.32
N ALA A 264 -8.31 -33.30 -49.43
CA ALA A 264 -7.53 -34.15 -50.36
C ALA A 264 -6.04 -34.28 -49.99
N ASP A 265 -5.50 -35.49 -50.16
CA ASP A 265 -4.14 -35.98 -49.83
C ASP A 265 -2.97 -35.52 -50.73
N GLY A 266 -1.70 -35.75 -50.32
CA GLY A 266 -0.58 -35.68 -51.27
C GLY A 266 0.91 -35.89 -50.89
N LYS A 267 1.31 -37.04 -50.32
CA LYS A 267 2.60 -37.77 -50.59
C LYS A 267 4.01 -37.18 -50.21
N VAL A 268 4.94 -38.11 -49.97
CA VAL A 268 6.39 -38.03 -49.58
C VAL A 268 7.22 -38.71 -50.71
N PRO A 269 8.47 -38.30 -51.11
CA PRO A 269 9.73 -38.70 -50.42
C PRO A 269 10.99 -37.81 -50.56
N ASP A 270 12.06 -38.24 -49.87
CA ASP A 270 13.41 -37.66 -49.76
C ASP A 270 14.26 -37.64 -51.06
N THR A 271 15.31 -36.79 -51.13
CA THR A 271 16.73 -37.21 -51.00
C THR A 271 17.77 -36.13 -51.41
N SER A 272 18.93 -36.15 -50.71
CA SER A 272 20.28 -35.73 -51.17
C SER A 272 20.57 -34.21 -51.32
N SER A 273 21.79 -33.68 -51.16
CA SER A 273 23.13 -34.29 -50.97
C SER A 273 24.16 -33.32 -50.34
N SER A 274 25.12 -33.83 -49.54
CA SER A 274 26.61 -33.55 -49.49
C SER A 274 27.20 -32.17 -49.86
N ASN A 275 28.35 -31.67 -49.37
CA ASN A 275 29.50 -32.19 -48.60
C ASN A 275 30.32 -30.96 -48.10
N SER A 276 30.87 -30.88 -46.88
CA SER A 276 32.12 -31.46 -46.32
C SER A 276 33.41 -30.64 -46.56
N GLU A 277 34.40 -30.86 -45.66
CA GLU A 277 35.85 -30.57 -45.77
C GLU A 277 36.36 -29.12 -45.45
N THR A 278 36.95 -28.86 -44.27
CA THR A 278 38.37 -29.07 -43.80
C THR A 278 39.36 -27.96 -44.22
N GLU A 279 40.41 -27.55 -43.51
CA GLU A 279 40.93 -27.70 -42.12
C GLU A 279 42.20 -26.81 -41.99
N LYS A 280 42.91 -26.81 -40.84
CA LYS A 280 44.31 -26.35 -40.60
C LYS A 280 44.60 -24.83 -40.49
N SER A 281 45.62 -24.35 -39.77
CA SER A 281 46.38 -24.83 -38.58
C SER A 281 47.48 -23.80 -38.18
N LYS A 282 47.89 -23.82 -36.88
CA LYS A 282 49.23 -23.45 -36.32
C LYS A 282 49.62 -21.95 -36.23
N GLU A 283 49.97 -21.46 -35.02
CA GLU A 283 51.34 -21.22 -34.43
C GLU A 283 51.99 -19.91 -34.95
N ASN A 284 52.76 -19.07 -34.23
CA ASN A 284 53.31 -18.93 -32.85
C ASN A 284 53.57 -17.40 -32.64
N GLY A 285 53.92 -16.80 -31.48
CA GLY A 285 54.17 -17.24 -30.10
C GLY A 285 55.00 -16.17 -29.33
N GLN A 286 55.26 -16.40 -28.02
CA GLN A 286 56.28 -15.73 -27.14
C GLN A 286 56.06 -14.24 -26.75
N THR A 287 56.37 -13.70 -25.54
CA THR A 287 56.97 -14.17 -24.24
C THR A 287 56.60 -13.13 -23.13
N GLY A 288 56.81 -13.26 -21.80
CA GLY A 288 57.31 -14.36 -20.94
C GLY A 288 57.98 -13.85 -19.62
N GLY A 289 57.57 -14.36 -18.43
CA GLY A 289 58.14 -14.08 -17.09
C GLY A 289 57.07 -13.63 -16.06
N ASN A 290 56.60 -14.40 -15.05
CA ASN A 290 57.20 -15.11 -13.89
C ASN A 290 57.77 -14.18 -12.79
N VAL A 291 57.45 -14.35 -11.50
CA VAL A 291 57.90 -15.45 -10.59
C VAL A 291 56.91 -15.69 -9.41
N GLU A 292 56.52 -16.97 -9.19
CA GLU A 292 56.45 -17.82 -7.95
C GLU A 292 55.96 -17.28 -6.57
N THR A 293 55.49 -18.06 -5.58
CA THR A 293 54.99 -19.46 -5.34
C THR A 293 54.22 -19.46 -3.98
N GLY A 294 53.40 -20.43 -3.55
CA GLY A 294 52.85 -21.64 -4.16
C GLY A 294 52.04 -22.50 -3.16
N LYS A 295 51.44 -23.62 -3.66
CA LYS A 295 51.29 -24.96 -3.01
C LYS A 295 50.43 -25.10 -1.71
N LEU A 296 49.63 -26.15 -1.47
CA LEU A 296 49.46 -27.49 -2.08
C LEU A 296 48.14 -28.18 -1.61
N ARG A 297 47.44 -28.94 -2.50
CA ARG A 297 46.66 -30.22 -2.29
C ARG A 297 45.56 -30.31 -1.19
N SER A 298 44.55 -31.21 -1.20
CA SER A 298 43.83 -32.11 -2.15
C SER A 298 42.75 -32.87 -1.34
N GLY A 299 41.62 -33.39 -1.83
CA GLY A 299 40.98 -33.43 -3.15
C GLY A 299 40.02 -34.66 -3.27
N GLN A 300 39.25 -34.77 -4.38
CA GLN A 300 38.59 -36.00 -4.91
C GLN A 300 37.42 -36.63 -4.12
N LYS A 301 36.41 -37.31 -4.71
CA LYS A 301 35.84 -37.40 -6.09
C LYS A 301 34.54 -38.27 -6.07
N ARG A 302 33.66 -38.12 -7.08
CA ARG A 302 32.72 -39.15 -7.63
C ARG A 302 31.58 -39.68 -6.72
N THR A 303 30.50 -40.33 -7.17
CA THR A 303 29.52 -40.27 -8.29
C THR A 303 28.65 -41.55 -8.17
N SER A 304 27.33 -41.43 -8.43
CA SER A 304 26.44 -42.42 -9.10
C SER A 304 26.17 -43.84 -8.50
N ASP A 305 24.86 -44.08 -8.30
CA ASP A 305 24.04 -45.25 -8.74
C ASP A 305 23.86 -46.55 -7.90
N ASP A 306 22.56 -46.80 -7.63
CA ASP A 306 21.74 -48.02 -7.82
C ASP A 306 21.54 -49.16 -6.79
N ALA A 307 20.31 -49.71 -6.88
CA ALA A 307 19.83 -51.08 -6.58
C ALA A 307 19.54 -51.61 -5.13
N LYS A 308 18.23 -51.51 -4.76
CA LYS A 308 17.24 -52.60 -4.51
C LYS A 308 17.42 -53.73 -3.44
N LEU A 309 16.24 -54.18 -2.93
CA LEU A 309 15.89 -55.45 -2.20
C LEU A 309 16.25 -55.48 -0.68
N SER A 310 15.49 -56.12 0.23
CA SER A 310 14.27 -56.97 0.15
C SER A 310 13.61 -57.22 1.55
N VAL A 311 12.26 -57.27 1.63
CA VAL A 311 11.35 -58.23 2.36
C VAL A 311 11.67 -58.64 3.84
N CYS A 312 10.77 -58.57 4.85
CA CYS A 312 9.58 -59.41 5.19
C CYS A 312 8.71 -58.68 6.26
N GLU A 313 7.36 -58.66 6.20
CA GLU A 313 6.39 -59.52 6.93
C GLU A 313 6.37 -59.43 8.47
N ALA A 314 5.25 -59.58 9.21
CA ALA A 314 3.80 -59.56 8.92
C ALA A 314 2.99 -59.60 10.25
N ALA A 315 1.74 -59.09 10.28
CA ALA A 315 0.65 -59.58 11.16
C ALA A 315 -0.72 -58.93 10.85
N LEU A 316 -1.71 -59.73 10.43
CA LEU A 316 -3.14 -59.36 10.42
C LEU A 316 -3.77 -59.61 11.82
N LYS A 317 -5.01 -59.26 12.23
CA LYS A 317 -6.38 -59.41 11.63
C LYS A 317 -7.36 -58.98 12.78
N LYS A 318 -8.54 -58.31 12.63
CA LYS A 318 -9.90 -58.83 12.29
C LYS A 318 -11.00 -57.75 12.62
N ILE A 319 -12.02 -57.49 11.77
CA ILE A 319 -13.46 -57.95 11.85
C ILE A 319 -14.16 -57.51 13.18
N LYS A 320 -15.27 -56.73 13.31
CA LYS A 320 -16.55 -56.40 12.58
C LYS A 320 -17.11 -55.02 13.10
N ALA A 321 -18.34 -54.48 12.90
CA ALA A 321 -19.35 -54.31 11.82
C ALA A 321 -20.77 -53.95 12.38
N SER A 322 -21.48 -52.97 11.78
CA SER A 322 -22.95 -52.90 11.50
C SER A 322 -24.05 -52.64 12.59
N GLY A 323 -24.96 -51.67 12.30
CA GLY A 323 -26.43 -51.73 12.58
C GLY A 323 -26.99 -50.67 13.58
N ARG A 324 -27.72 -49.57 13.27
CA ARG A 324 -28.96 -49.22 12.50
C ARG A 324 -30.35 -49.41 13.22
N ARG A 325 -31.05 -48.27 13.47
CA ARG A 325 -32.53 -47.97 13.42
C ARG A 325 -33.48 -48.04 14.66
N LYS A 326 -34.05 -46.85 14.96
CA LYS A 326 -35.50 -46.42 15.01
C LYS A 326 -36.44 -46.56 16.26
N SER A 327 -37.09 -45.41 16.55
CA SER A 327 -38.50 -45.12 16.95
C SER A 327 -39.11 -45.47 18.33
N THR A 328 -39.31 -44.44 19.17
CA THR A 328 -40.60 -43.80 19.66
C THR A 328 -41.93 -44.58 19.69
N PRO A 329 -43.05 -44.14 20.37
CA PRO A 329 -43.30 -42.92 21.19
C PRO A 329 -44.11 -43.07 22.53
N LYS A 330 -44.18 -42.00 23.37
CA LYS A 330 -45.41 -41.34 23.96
C LYS A 330 -45.25 -40.75 25.40
N ASN A 331 -45.11 -39.42 25.46
CA ASN A 331 -45.82 -38.37 26.26
C ASN A 331 -46.43 -38.62 27.67
N PRO A 332 -46.68 -37.54 28.47
CA PRO A 332 -46.06 -36.21 28.53
C PRO A 332 -45.82 -35.62 29.95
N GLY A 333 -44.99 -34.59 30.08
CA GLY A 333 -44.98 -33.73 31.28
C GLY A 333 -43.78 -32.80 31.40
N ALA A 334 -44.05 -31.54 31.77
CA ALA A 334 -43.11 -30.45 32.07
C ALA A 334 -42.31 -29.82 30.91
N SER A 335 -42.25 -28.49 30.97
CA SER A 335 -41.65 -27.53 30.04
C SER A 335 -40.12 -27.49 30.05
N THR A 336 -39.51 -27.36 28.87
CA THR A 336 -38.11 -26.96 28.67
C THR A 336 -38.01 -25.67 27.86
N PRO A 337 -36.94 -24.85 28.04
CA PRO A 337 -36.68 -23.68 27.19
C PRO A 337 -36.37 -24.10 25.75
N LEU A 338 -36.65 -23.23 24.78
CA LEU A 338 -36.08 -23.39 23.44
C LEU A 338 -34.57 -23.09 23.50
N ALA A 339 -33.77 -23.99 22.93
CA ALA A 339 -32.37 -23.75 22.70
C ALA A 339 -32.21 -22.85 21.46
N ASP A 340 -31.42 -21.80 21.63
CA ASP A 340 -30.90 -20.99 20.53
C ASP A 340 -29.70 -21.72 19.90
N PHE A 341 -29.70 -21.85 18.57
CA PHE A 341 -28.64 -22.45 17.77
C PHE A 341 -28.74 -21.88 16.35
N GLY A 342 -27.96 -20.84 16.04
CA GLY A 342 -28.05 -20.20 14.72
C GLY A 342 -26.94 -19.23 14.29
N GLU A 343 -26.20 -18.58 15.19
CA GLU A 343 -25.34 -17.43 14.80
C GLU A 343 -23.81 -17.63 14.97
N GLU A 344 -23.33 -18.47 15.90
CA GLU A 344 -21.90 -18.53 16.26
C GLU A 344 -20.96 -18.86 15.08
N SER A 345 -21.33 -19.76 14.17
CA SER A 345 -20.47 -20.19 13.05
C SER A 345 -20.29 -19.13 11.94
N ARG A 346 -21.03 -18.02 11.97
CA ARG A 346 -20.84 -16.90 11.03
C ARG A 346 -19.93 -15.80 11.56
N SER A 347 -19.81 -15.64 12.87
CA SER A 347 -18.82 -14.75 13.48
C SER A 347 -17.40 -15.28 13.27
N SER A 348 -17.15 -16.55 13.60
CA SER A 348 -15.79 -17.13 13.59
C SER A 348 -15.06 -16.91 12.26
N THR A 349 -15.70 -17.21 11.13
CA THR A 349 -15.13 -17.04 9.79
C THR A 349 -14.88 -15.58 9.39
N VAL A 350 -15.75 -14.65 9.79
CA VAL A 350 -15.55 -13.22 9.53
C VAL A 350 -14.42 -12.66 10.40
N ASP A 351 -14.34 -13.09 11.66
CA ASP A 351 -13.33 -12.60 12.60
C ASP A 351 -11.95 -13.24 12.36
N GLU A 352 -11.90 -14.47 11.83
CA GLU A 352 -10.71 -15.07 11.23
C GLU A 352 -10.24 -14.31 9.99
N MET A 353 -11.14 -13.97 9.06
CA MET A 353 -10.79 -13.12 7.91
C MET A 353 -10.29 -11.73 8.34
N LYS A 354 -10.92 -11.08 9.33
CA LYS A 354 -10.42 -9.82 9.90
C LYS A 354 -9.00 -9.99 10.45
N ARG A 355 -8.73 -11.05 11.23
CA ARG A 355 -7.36 -11.33 11.72
C ARG A 355 -6.35 -11.47 10.58
N VAL A 356 -6.71 -12.17 9.49
CA VAL A 356 -5.82 -12.39 8.33
C VAL A 356 -5.57 -11.12 7.50
N PHE A 357 -6.57 -10.25 7.29
CA PHE A 357 -6.43 -9.06 6.43
C PHE A 357 -6.08 -7.77 7.18
N VAL A 358 -6.47 -7.66 8.45
CA VAL A 358 -6.36 -6.44 9.28
C VAL A 358 -5.39 -6.61 10.46
N GLY A 359 -5.21 -7.83 11.00
CA GLY A 359 -4.29 -8.11 12.11
C GLY A 359 -4.76 -7.60 13.48
N ASN A 360 -4.14 -8.12 14.55
CA ASN A 360 -4.45 -7.84 15.96
C ASN A 360 -3.63 -6.64 16.49
N ASN A 361 -4.17 -5.79 17.38
CA ASN A 361 -3.45 -4.59 17.85
C ASN A 361 -3.46 -4.43 19.38
N LYS A 362 -3.11 -5.50 20.09
CA LYS A 362 -3.00 -5.50 21.56
C LYS A 362 -1.61 -5.09 22.03
N VAL A 363 -1.55 -4.06 22.89
CA VAL A 363 -0.32 -3.55 23.52
C VAL A 363 0.13 -4.44 24.69
N TYR A 364 -0.82 -5.11 25.35
CA TYR A 364 -0.59 -6.00 26.48
C TYR A 364 -1.48 -7.26 26.38
N PRO A 365 -1.00 -8.45 26.81
CA PRO A 365 0.39 -8.74 27.19
C PRO A 365 1.35 -8.54 26.00
N LEU A 366 2.59 -8.13 26.27
CA LEU A 366 3.56 -7.80 25.23
C LEU A 366 4.00 -9.06 24.47
N THR A 367 3.41 -9.29 23.28
CA THR A 367 3.76 -10.42 22.42
C THR A 367 5.11 -10.18 21.71
N ILE A 368 5.63 -11.21 21.04
CA ILE A 368 6.89 -11.13 20.29
C ILE A 368 6.70 -10.27 19.04
N GLU A 369 5.53 -10.37 18.40
CA GLU A 369 5.11 -9.58 17.24
C GLU A 369 4.98 -8.10 17.62
N MET A 370 4.33 -7.78 18.75
CA MET A 370 4.14 -6.41 19.18
C MET A 370 5.46 -5.73 19.58
N GLU A 371 6.39 -6.45 20.22
CA GLU A 371 7.76 -5.94 20.47
C GLU A 371 8.51 -5.67 19.16
N GLN A 372 8.44 -6.58 18.18
CA GLN A 372 9.03 -6.35 16.85
C GLN A 372 8.40 -5.13 16.15
N ARG A 373 7.08 -4.93 16.23
CA ARG A 373 6.39 -3.76 15.68
C ARG A 373 6.86 -2.45 16.32
N MET A 374 7.00 -2.42 17.65
CA MET A 374 7.52 -1.24 18.36
C MET A 374 8.97 -0.90 17.95
N ILE A 375 9.82 -1.92 17.80
CA ILE A 375 11.18 -1.74 17.32
C ILE A 375 11.20 -1.26 15.85
N LEU A 376 10.38 -1.84 14.97
CA LEU A 376 10.28 -1.43 13.58
C LEU A 376 9.77 0.02 13.43
N GLY A 377 8.85 0.44 14.29
CA GLY A 377 8.40 1.84 14.36
C GLY A 377 9.53 2.81 14.72
N PHE A 378 10.34 2.52 15.74
CA PHE A 378 11.55 3.31 16.03
C PHE A 378 12.52 3.32 14.84
N LEU A 379 12.77 2.15 14.24
CA LEU A 379 13.68 2.04 13.11
C LEU A 379 13.19 2.82 11.88
N GLN A 380 11.89 2.95 11.66
CA GLN A 380 11.33 3.78 10.59
C GLN A 380 11.86 5.22 10.67
N CYS A 381 11.66 5.91 11.79
CA CYS A 381 12.19 7.27 12.01
C CYS A 381 13.72 7.28 11.93
N ALA A 382 14.39 6.34 12.60
CA ALA A 382 15.84 6.27 12.64
C ALA A 382 16.49 6.04 11.24
N PHE A 383 15.79 5.40 10.31
CA PHE A 383 16.27 5.13 8.95
C PHE A 383 16.21 6.35 8.02
N GLU A 384 15.41 7.37 8.33
CA GLU A 384 15.29 8.56 7.48
C GLU A 384 16.53 9.46 7.53
N PHE A 385 17.28 9.43 8.65
CA PHE A 385 18.51 10.19 8.81
C PHE A 385 19.65 9.64 7.94
N THR A 386 20.15 10.45 7.00
CA THR A 386 21.29 10.15 6.12
C THR A 386 22.54 9.70 6.88
N ASP A 387 22.73 10.23 8.08
CA ASP A 387 23.87 10.00 8.95
C ASP A 387 23.93 8.58 9.51
N ASN A 388 22.80 7.85 9.50
CA ASN A 388 22.71 6.47 9.98
C ASN A 388 22.99 5.43 8.88
N VAL A 389 23.01 5.82 7.60
CA VAL A 389 23.11 4.90 6.44
C VAL A 389 24.37 4.00 6.49
N SER A 390 25.47 4.49 7.07
CA SER A 390 26.68 3.69 7.34
C SER A 390 26.39 2.52 8.29
N VAL A 391 25.80 2.81 9.45
CA VAL A 391 25.40 1.86 10.50
C VAL A 391 24.37 0.86 9.96
N LEU A 392 23.40 1.32 9.16
CA LEU A 392 22.42 0.43 8.51
C LEU A 392 23.07 -0.56 7.54
N THR A 393 24.12 -0.13 6.85
CA THR A 393 24.89 -0.99 5.94
C THR A 393 25.74 -1.98 6.72
N GLU A 394 26.42 -1.53 7.77
CA GLU A 394 27.32 -2.33 8.62
C GLU A 394 26.56 -3.46 9.34
N HIS A 395 25.41 -3.16 9.95
CA HIS A 395 24.61 -4.16 10.67
C HIS A 395 23.67 -5.00 9.79
N SER A 396 23.78 -4.85 8.46
CA SER A 396 22.97 -5.53 7.45
C SER A 396 21.46 -5.34 7.69
N ALA A 397 21.03 -4.10 7.96
CA ALA A 397 19.63 -3.76 8.25
C ALA A 397 18.67 -4.25 7.15
N LEU A 398 19.07 -4.12 5.89
CA LEU A 398 18.29 -4.58 4.74
C LEU A 398 18.04 -6.10 4.77
N ASP A 399 19.00 -6.91 5.23
CA ASP A 399 18.84 -8.36 5.36
C ASP A 399 17.94 -8.75 6.55
N VAL A 400 17.84 -7.91 7.58
CA VAL A 400 16.84 -8.08 8.65
C VAL A 400 15.45 -7.82 8.08
N ILE A 401 15.25 -6.68 7.42
CA ILE A 401 13.96 -6.30 6.83
C ILE A 401 13.52 -7.27 5.73
N LEU A 402 14.42 -7.71 4.85
CA LEU A 402 14.12 -8.65 3.76
C LEU A 402 13.65 -10.02 4.21
N LYS A 403 13.89 -10.43 5.47
CA LYS A 403 13.28 -11.65 6.03
C LYS A 403 11.77 -11.48 6.08
N TYR A 404 11.28 -10.46 6.80
CA TYR A 404 9.85 -10.14 6.95
C TYR A 404 9.06 -10.04 5.64
N LEU A 405 9.72 -9.84 4.49
CA LEU A 405 9.08 -9.84 3.17
C LEU A 405 8.81 -11.25 2.58
N ASN A 406 9.19 -12.33 3.25
CA ASN A 406 8.83 -13.71 2.90
C ASN A 406 7.35 -14.00 3.23
N VAL A 407 6.41 -13.47 2.44
CA VAL A 407 4.95 -13.53 2.67
C VAL A 407 4.42 -14.95 2.97
N ASN A 408 5.09 -16.00 2.48
CA ASN A 408 4.72 -17.41 2.71
C ASN A 408 5.04 -17.93 4.12
N GLU A 409 5.74 -17.16 4.97
CA GLU A 409 6.21 -17.57 6.30
C GLU A 409 5.48 -16.86 7.46
N TYR A 410 4.56 -15.91 7.20
CA TYR A 410 3.99 -15.04 8.25
C TYR A 410 2.48 -15.08 8.40
N HIS A 411 2.07 -14.89 9.66
CA HIS A 411 0.68 -14.87 10.10
C HIS A 411 0.20 -13.48 10.57
N ASP A 412 1.11 -12.56 10.95
CA ASP A 412 0.76 -11.19 11.35
C ASP A 412 0.96 -10.18 10.20
N ILE A 413 -0.16 -9.71 9.66
CA ILE A 413 -0.20 -8.73 8.56
C ILE A 413 0.19 -7.31 8.99
N ARG A 414 0.06 -6.96 10.28
CA ARG A 414 0.49 -5.66 10.80
C ARG A 414 2.00 -5.64 11.01
N LEU A 415 2.59 -6.74 11.46
CA LEU A 415 4.05 -6.87 11.49
C LEU A 415 4.67 -6.76 10.09
N LEU A 416 4.05 -7.37 9.07
CA LEU A 416 4.45 -7.16 7.67
C LEU A 416 4.28 -5.70 7.23
N PHE A 417 3.21 -5.02 7.63
CA PHE A 417 3.03 -3.59 7.37
C PHE A 417 4.16 -2.76 7.99
N GLU A 418 4.48 -2.91 9.28
CA GLU A 418 5.58 -2.13 9.90
C GLU A 418 6.93 -2.42 9.22
N ALA A 419 7.21 -3.68 8.85
CA ALA A 419 8.45 -4.05 8.17
C ALA A 419 8.56 -3.42 6.76
N LEU A 420 7.46 -3.38 6.01
CA LEU A 420 7.38 -2.69 4.71
C LEU A 420 7.43 -1.16 4.87
N PHE A 421 6.92 -0.62 5.97
CA PHE A 421 6.92 0.82 6.20
C PHE A 421 8.30 1.31 6.66
N ALA A 422 8.98 0.56 7.54
CA ALA A 422 10.41 0.75 7.84
C ALA A 422 11.29 0.56 6.59
N LEU A 423 11.00 -0.43 5.73
CA LEU A 423 11.65 -0.55 4.42
C LEU A 423 11.47 0.73 3.59
N SER A 424 10.27 1.31 3.58
CA SER A 424 10.00 2.53 2.80
C SER A 424 10.89 3.71 3.21
N SER A 425 11.16 3.87 4.52
CA SER A 425 12.12 4.85 5.03
C SER A 425 13.59 4.52 4.67
N MET A 426 13.97 3.25 4.50
CA MET A 426 15.28 2.90 3.92
C MET A 426 15.38 3.27 2.42
N LEU A 427 14.27 3.15 1.69
CA LEU A 427 14.21 3.33 0.23
C LEU A 427 14.34 4.80 -0.21
N ILE A 428 14.36 5.76 0.71
CA ILE A 428 14.71 7.15 0.40
C ILE A 428 16.20 7.31 0.07
N HIS A 429 17.04 6.35 0.46
CA HIS A 429 18.49 6.40 0.22
C HIS A 429 18.85 5.60 -1.03
N LEU A 430 19.27 6.29 -2.09
CA LEU A 430 19.60 5.71 -3.41
C LEU A 430 20.45 4.43 -3.32
N ARG A 431 21.46 4.37 -2.44
CA ARG A 431 22.32 3.20 -2.25
C ARG A 431 21.56 1.98 -1.70
N LEU A 432 20.69 2.17 -0.71
CA LEU A 432 19.89 1.10 -0.09
C LEU A 432 18.78 0.64 -1.04
N ALA A 433 18.15 1.58 -1.76
CA ALA A 433 17.17 1.29 -2.79
C ALA A 433 17.78 0.46 -3.94
N TRP A 434 18.99 0.78 -4.40
CA TRP A 434 19.72 -0.03 -5.38
C TRP A 434 20.00 -1.46 -4.88
N ASP A 435 20.49 -1.62 -3.65
CA ASP A 435 20.78 -2.94 -3.08
C ASP A 435 19.50 -3.78 -2.94
N PHE A 436 18.40 -3.16 -2.49
CA PHE A 436 17.07 -3.79 -2.42
C PHE A 436 16.58 -4.29 -3.79
N VAL A 437 16.66 -3.47 -4.83
CA VAL A 437 16.22 -3.86 -6.18
C VAL A 437 17.11 -4.96 -6.76
N ASN A 438 18.43 -4.87 -6.59
CA ASN A 438 19.38 -5.89 -7.04
C ASN A 438 19.17 -7.26 -6.36
N ARG A 439 18.70 -7.28 -5.10
CA ARG A 439 18.31 -8.51 -4.37
C ARG A 439 16.91 -9.04 -4.75
N GLY A 440 16.30 -8.52 -5.81
CA GLY A 440 14.98 -8.93 -6.29
C GLY A 440 13.82 -8.38 -5.46
N GLY A 441 14.04 -7.32 -4.66
CA GLY A 441 13.05 -6.78 -3.72
C GLY A 441 11.72 -6.39 -4.36
N ILE A 442 11.72 -5.89 -5.60
CA ILE A 442 10.51 -5.57 -6.37
C ILE A 442 9.58 -6.78 -6.52
N LEU A 443 10.14 -7.97 -6.75
CA LEU A 443 9.35 -9.20 -6.88
C LEU A 443 8.71 -9.61 -5.53
N ARG A 444 9.35 -9.30 -4.40
CA ARG A 444 8.78 -9.54 -3.06
C ARG A 444 7.67 -8.55 -2.72
N LEU A 445 7.76 -7.30 -3.18
CA LEU A 445 6.69 -6.30 -2.99
C LEU A 445 5.39 -6.72 -3.71
N ILE A 446 5.48 -7.20 -4.96
CA ILE A 446 4.28 -7.61 -5.71
C ILE A 446 3.64 -8.92 -5.23
N THR A 447 4.35 -9.72 -4.40
CA THR A 447 3.78 -10.91 -3.74
C THR A 447 2.95 -10.59 -2.49
N VAL A 448 3.04 -9.37 -1.94
CA VAL A 448 2.18 -8.94 -0.83
C VAL A 448 0.73 -8.89 -1.30
N ASN A 449 -0.20 -9.48 -0.53
CA ASN A 449 -1.61 -9.52 -0.90
C ASN A 449 -2.17 -8.09 -1.05
N ARG A 450 -2.66 -7.78 -2.25
CA ARG A 450 -3.22 -6.46 -2.61
C ARG A 450 -4.36 -6.02 -1.69
N ASN A 451 -5.17 -6.95 -1.17
CA ASN A 451 -6.30 -6.69 -0.27
C ASN A 451 -5.91 -6.55 1.21
N SER A 452 -4.62 -6.42 1.56
CA SER A 452 -4.17 -6.34 2.95
C SER A 452 -3.81 -4.92 3.39
N VAL A 453 -3.82 -4.67 4.70
CA VAL A 453 -3.27 -3.43 5.29
C VAL A 453 -1.83 -3.18 4.82
N ALA A 454 -1.00 -4.23 4.79
CA ALA A 454 0.39 -4.20 4.32
C ALA A 454 0.56 -3.67 2.88
N ALA A 455 -0.46 -3.80 2.04
CA ALA A 455 -0.44 -3.33 0.66
C ALA A 455 -0.34 -1.78 0.55
N ALA A 456 -0.78 -1.05 1.59
CA ALA A 456 -0.60 0.39 1.68
C ALA A 456 0.89 0.77 1.81
N ALA A 457 1.67 0.04 2.61
CA ALA A 457 3.12 0.27 2.73
C ALA A 457 3.88 -0.03 1.42
N VAL A 458 3.43 -1.04 0.64
CA VAL A 458 3.99 -1.31 -0.71
C VAL A 458 3.86 -0.09 -1.63
N CYS A 459 2.76 0.67 -1.55
CA CYS A 459 2.63 1.92 -2.29
C CYS A 459 3.70 2.95 -1.90
N VAL A 460 4.06 3.03 -0.62
CA VAL A 460 5.09 3.97 -0.12
C VAL A 460 6.47 3.55 -0.64
N CYS A 461 6.77 2.24 -0.64
CA CYS A 461 7.97 1.70 -1.29
C CYS A 461 8.06 2.07 -2.79
N PHE A 462 6.97 1.87 -3.54
CA PHE A 462 6.91 2.25 -4.96
C PHE A 462 7.08 3.76 -5.16
N HIS A 463 6.45 4.57 -4.32
CA HIS A 463 6.60 6.03 -4.35
C HIS A 463 8.06 6.47 -4.21
N HIS A 464 8.81 5.97 -3.21
CA HIS A 464 10.21 6.34 -3.04
C HIS A 464 11.11 5.81 -4.16
N ILE A 465 10.97 4.53 -4.52
CA ILE A 465 11.75 3.91 -5.60
C ILE A 465 11.58 4.67 -6.93
N SER A 466 10.38 5.17 -7.21
CA SER A 466 10.08 5.85 -8.48
C SER A 466 10.80 7.19 -8.67
N GLN A 467 11.30 7.81 -7.60
CA GLN A 467 11.96 9.11 -7.68
C GLN A 467 13.37 9.03 -8.26
N PHE A 468 13.97 7.84 -8.31
CA PHE A 468 15.30 7.58 -8.87
C PHE A 468 15.21 7.07 -10.31
N ASP A 469 15.52 7.93 -11.28
CA ASP A 469 15.46 7.58 -12.70
C ASP A 469 16.39 6.39 -13.04
N GLU A 470 17.53 6.22 -12.35
CA GLU A 470 18.45 5.09 -12.59
C GLU A 470 17.89 3.75 -12.10
N ILE A 471 17.18 3.74 -10.97
CA ILE A 471 16.50 2.55 -10.45
C ILE A 471 15.29 2.23 -11.33
N MET A 472 14.51 3.23 -11.73
CA MET A 472 13.37 3.03 -12.62
C MET A 472 13.79 2.54 -14.00
N GLU A 473 14.92 3.00 -14.55
CA GLU A 473 15.51 2.44 -15.76
C GLU A 473 15.86 0.96 -15.57
N HIS A 474 16.49 0.58 -14.46
CA HIS A 474 16.80 -0.83 -14.16
C HIS A 474 15.55 -1.71 -14.03
N ILE A 475 14.52 -1.26 -13.30
CA ILE A 475 13.24 -1.96 -13.17
C ILE A 475 12.60 -2.15 -14.56
N CYS A 476 12.63 -1.11 -15.39
CA CYS A 476 12.08 -1.15 -16.75
C CYS A 476 12.85 -2.07 -17.70
N GLN A 477 14.14 -2.31 -17.45
CA GLN A 477 14.96 -3.28 -18.18
C GLN A 477 14.81 -4.73 -17.66
N GLY A 478 14.07 -4.93 -16.57
CA GLY A 478 13.75 -6.24 -16.01
C GLY A 478 12.81 -7.10 -16.86
N SER A 479 12.31 -8.19 -16.29
CA SER A 479 11.45 -9.12 -17.05
C SER A 479 10.13 -8.47 -17.48
N SER A 480 9.70 -8.77 -18.72
CA SER A 480 8.46 -8.22 -19.30
C SER A 480 7.23 -8.49 -18.41
N LYS A 481 7.19 -9.65 -17.74
CA LYS A 481 6.17 -10.02 -16.77
C LYS A 481 6.27 -9.19 -15.49
N GLY A 482 7.45 -9.06 -14.89
CA GLY A 482 7.64 -8.30 -13.65
C GLY A 482 7.21 -6.83 -13.78
N VAL A 483 7.51 -6.18 -14.91
CA VAL A 483 7.03 -4.80 -15.18
C VAL A 483 5.50 -4.77 -15.32
N ASP A 484 4.89 -5.79 -15.93
CA ASP A 484 3.43 -5.88 -16.05
C ASP A 484 2.74 -6.16 -14.70
N ASP A 485 3.33 -6.99 -13.84
CA ASP A 485 2.84 -7.26 -12.50
C ASP A 485 2.93 -6.01 -11.59
N VAL A 486 4.01 -5.22 -11.68
CA VAL A 486 4.16 -3.93 -10.99
C VAL A 486 3.10 -2.92 -11.44
N VAL A 487 2.93 -2.74 -12.75
CA VAL A 487 1.90 -1.82 -13.30
C VAL A 487 0.48 -2.30 -12.93
N SER A 488 0.23 -3.62 -12.97
CA SER A 488 -1.02 -4.22 -12.51
C SER A 488 -1.29 -3.93 -11.02
N TYR A 489 -0.28 -4.05 -10.17
CA TYR A 489 -0.37 -3.78 -8.74
C TYR A 489 -0.69 -2.30 -8.49
N ALA A 490 0.05 -1.39 -9.14
CA ALA A 490 -0.14 0.05 -8.97
C ALA A 490 -1.51 0.53 -9.49
N ILE A 491 -1.97 0.06 -10.66
CA ILE A 491 -3.33 0.38 -11.16
C ILE A 491 -4.40 -0.17 -10.21
N TRP A 492 -4.21 -1.37 -9.66
CA TRP A 492 -5.15 -1.94 -8.69
C TRP A 492 -5.22 -1.09 -7.41
N GLN A 493 -4.08 -0.62 -6.89
CA GLN A 493 -4.00 0.27 -5.72
C GLN A 493 -4.66 1.63 -5.98
N LEU A 494 -4.53 2.20 -7.19
CA LEU A 494 -5.22 3.44 -7.55
C LEU A 494 -6.75 3.29 -7.61
N ALA A 495 -7.24 2.08 -7.91
CA ALA A 495 -8.67 1.78 -8.02
C ALA A 495 -9.33 1.36 -6.68
N HIS A 496 -8.62 0.64 -5.82
CA HIS A 496 -9.18 -0.03 -4.63
C HIS A 496 -8.40 0.19 -3.33
N GLY A 497 -7.27 0.90 -3.38
CA GLY A 497 -6.47 1.19 -2.20
C GLY A 497 -7.14 2.22 -1.28
N TYR A 498 -6.55 2.38 -0.10
CA TYR A 498 -6.97 3.39 0.88
C TYR A 498 -6.86 4.83 0.32
N GLU A 499 -7.53 5.78 0.97
CA GLU A 499 -7.58 7.17 0.50
C GLU A 499 -6.20 7.83 0.42
N SER A 500 -5.35 7.54 1.41
CA SER A 500 -3.96 7.96 1.48
C SER A 500 -3.04 7.40 0.36
N VAL A 501 -3.43 6.29 -0.27
CA VAL A 501 -2.61 5.54 -1.24
C VAL A 501 -2.67 6.17 -2.63
N GLY A 502 -3.86 6.60 -3.08
CA GLY A 502 -4.07 7.05 -4.46
C GLY A 502 -3.16 8.21 -4.88
N GLY A 503 -2.95 9.19 -3.99
CA GLY A 503 -2.02 10.30 -4.24
C GLY A 503 -0.57 9.86 -4.44
N ARG A 504 -0.12 8.87 -3.66
CA ARG A 504 1.24 8.30 -3.76
C ARG A 504 1.42 7.47 -5.04
N ILE A 505 0.39 6.72 -5.45
CA ILE A 505 0.37 6.02 -6.75
C ILE A 505 0.38 6.99 -7.94
N CYS A 506 -0.33 8.12 -7.87
CA CYS A 506 -0.24 9.16 -8.89
C CYS A 506 1.19 9.71 -9.03
N VAL A 507 1.92 9.88 -7.91
CA VAL A 507 3.35 10.25 -7.96
C VAL A 507 4.21 9.12 -8.54
N PHE A 508 3.97 7.86 -8.18
CA PHE A 508 4.64 6.72 -8.82
C PHE A 508 4.47 6.77 -10.35
N PHE A 509 3.26 6.98 -10.86
CA PHE A 509 3.01 7.08 -12.30
C PHE A 509 3.57 8.36 -12.93
N GLN A 510 3.68 9.48 -12.21
CA GLN A 510 4.40 10.69 -12.68
C GLN A 510 5.85 10.39 -13.07
N TYR A 511 6.53 9.45 -12.42
CA TYR A 511 7.88 9.04 -12.82
C TYR A 511 7.85 7.83 -13.76
N ALA A 512 7.04 6.81 -13.45
CA ALA A 512 7.01 5.57 -14.20
C ALA A 512 6.47 5.71 -15.64
N LEU A 513 5.51 6.63 -15.90
CA LEU A 513 4.98 6.86 -17.25
C LEU A 513 5.99 7.50 -18.21
N ARG A 514 7.14 7.99 -17.72
CA ARG A 514 8.29 8.36 -18.56
C ARG A 514 8.82 7.16 -19.34
N TYR A 515 8.61 5.93 -18.89
CA TYR A 515 9.18 4.77 -19.55
C TYR A 515 8.16 4.14 -20.49
N LYS A 516 8.52 4.03 -21.77
CA LYS A 516 7.61 3.58 -22.84
C LYS A 516 6.96 2.22 -22.53
N ASN A 517 7.72 1.28 -21.98
CA ASN A 517 7.26 -0.05 -21.60
C ASN A 517 6.17 -0.02 -20.50
N VAL A 518 6.23 0.94 -19.57
CA VAL A 518 5.22 1.16 -18.53
C VAL A 518 4.00 1.86 -19.12
N LEU A 519 4.21 2.87 -19.96
CA LEU A 519 3.15 3.61 -20.65
C LEU A 519 2.24 2.68 -21.48
N GLU A 520 2.83 1.79 -22.29
CA GLU A 520 2.08 0.81 -23.11
C GLU A 520 1.26 -0.17 -22.24
N ARG A 521 1.77 -0.57 -21.06
CA ARG A 521 1.04 -1.42 -20.10
C ARG A 521 -0.08 -0.67 -19.39
N PHE A 522 0.14 0.60 -19.07
CA PHE A 522 -0.85 1.47 -18.44
C PHE A 522 -2.05 1.67 -19.36
N ASP A 523 -1.81 1.94 -20.65
CA ASP A 523 -2.86 2.01 -21.67
C ASP A 523 -3.62 0.68 -21.81
N HIS A 524 -2.89 -0.43 -21.96
CA HIS A 524 -3.50 -1.77 -22.12
C HIS A 524 -4.37 -2.20 -20.92
N ARG A 525 -4.10 -1.65 -19.73
CA ARG A 525 -4.84 -1.95 -18.49
C ARG A 525 -5.86 -0.87 -18.11
N ASP A 526 -6.28 -0.04 -19.07
CA ASP A 526 -7.26 1.05 -18.88
C ASP A 526 -6.86 2.04 -17.75
N GLY A 527 -5.56 2.20 -17.48
CA GLY A 527 -5.03 2.99 -16.37
C GLY A 527 -5.50 4.46 -16.39
N LEU A 528 -5.68 5.03 -17.58
CA LEU A 528 -6.24 6.38 -17.75
C LEU A 528 -7.69 6.50 -17.25
N ARG A 529 -8.51 5.46 -17.43
CA ARG A 529 -9.89 5.43 -16.90
C ARG A 529 -9.89 5.25 -15.39
N VAL A 530 -8.97 4.43 -14.86
CA VAL A 530 -8.78 4.27 -13.41
C VAL A 530 -8.36 5.61 -12.76
N LEU A 531 -7.42 6.33 -13.37
CA LEU A 531 -7.00 7.66 -12.92
C LEU A 531 -8.16 8.67 -12.94
N TYR A 532 -9.01 8.63 -13.97
CA TYR A 532 -10.22 9.46 -14.02
C TYR A 532 -11.19 9.11 -12.88
N ASN A 533 -11.49 7.83 -12.70
CA ASN A 533 -12.42 7.36 -11.68
C ASN A 533 -11.96 7.73 -10.26
N TYR A 534 -10.66 7.58 -9.98
CA TYR A 534 -10.04 8.04 -8.73
C TYR A 534 -10.29 9.54 -8.50
N ALA A 535 -9.91 10.37 -9.47
CA ALA A 535 -10.05 11.83 -9.35
C ALA A 535 -11.52 12.26 -9.23
N ASN A 536 -12.41 11.74 -10.08
CA ASN A 536 -13.83 12.10 -10.09
C ASN A 536 -14.58 11.60 -8.85
N SER A 537 -14.18 10.45 -8.28
CA SER A 537 -14.73 9.95 -7.01
C SER A 537 -14.29 10.79 -5.82
N LYS A 538 -13.00 11.16 -5.74
CA LYS A 538 -12.47 11.97 -4.63
C LYS A 538 -12.82 13.44 -4.70
N LEU A 539 -13.14 13.96 -5.88
CA LEU A 539 -13.57 15.34 -6.10
C LEU A 539 -15.10 15.47 -6.26
N ASN A 540 -15.89 14.43 -5.97
CA ASN A 540 -17.32 14.44 -6.26
C ASN A 540 -18.06 15.56 -5.51
N ASP A 541 -17.97 15.55 -4.17
CA ASP A 541 -18.51 16.60 -3.30
C ASP A 541 -18.04 18.00 -3.74
N PHE A 542 -16.76 18.17 -4.11
CA PHE A 542 -16.24 19.45 -4.57
C PHE A 542 -16.81 19.90 -5.92
N LEU A 543 -17.00 18.99 -6.89
CA LEU A 543 -17.36 19.34 -8.28
C LEU A 543 -18.87 19.32 -8.55
N TYR A 544 -19.63 18.64 -7.71
CA TYR A 544 -21.05 18.32 -7.89
C TYR A 544 -21.88 18.51 -6.60
N GLY A 545 -21.29 19.05 -5.53
CA GLY A 545 -22.01 19.35 -4.30
C GLY A 545 -23.15 20.34 -4.52
N ASP A 546 -24.16 20.28 -3.64
CA ASP A 546 -25.22 21.27 -3.60
C ASP A 546 -24.69 22.54 -2.91
N PHE A 547 -24.51 23.62 -3.68
CA PHE A 547 -23.99 24.89 -3.17
C PHE A 547 -25.10 25.80 -2.61
N GLU A 548 -26.33 25.30 -2.47
CA GLU A 548 -27.39 25.95 -1.70
C GLU A 548 -27.40 25.50 -0.22
N ASP A 549 -26.74 24.38 0.10
CA ASP A 549 -26.60 23.86 1.46
C ASP A 549 -25.31 24.34 2.16
N ASN A 550 -25.45 25.05 3.28
CA ASN A 550 -24.34 25.53 4.07
C ASN A 550 -23.52 24.39 4.71
N GLU A 551 -24.13 23.26 5.08
CA GLU A 551 -23.41 22.12 5.65
C GLU A 551 -22.49 21.48 4.61
N VAL A 552 -22.95 21.39 3.36
CA VAL A 552 -22.15 20.93 2.21
C VAL A 552 -20.99 21.90 1.93
N ILE A 553 -21.24 23.21 1.95
CA ILE A 553 -20.21 24.23 1.79
C ILE A 553 -19.14 24.13 2.89
N GLU A 554 -19.54 24.01 4.17
CA GLU A 554 -18.61 23.88 5.30
C GLU A 554 -17.76 22.61 5.19
N LYS A 555 -18.38 21.47 4.86
CA LYS A 555 -17.68 20.21 4.59
C LYS A 555 -16.68 20.32 3.41
N ILE A 556 -17.05 21.04 2.35
CA ILE A 556 -16.15 21.30 1.21
C ILE A 556 -14.97 22.18 1.62
N GLN A 557 -15.20 23.19 2.46
CA GLN A 557 -14.15 24.06 2.99
C GLN A 557 -13.18 23.30 3.90
N GLU A 558 -13.67 22.45 4.81
CA GLU A 558 -12.81 21.60 5.67
C GLU A 558 -11.91 20.67 4.82
N LYS A 559 -12.47 20.06 3.77
CA LYS A 559 -11.75 19.13 2.88
C LYS A 559 -10.96 19.79 1.74
N MET A 560 -10.94 21.12 1.64
CA MET A 560 -10.34 21.83 0.51
C MET A 560 -8.85 21.50 0.29
N GLY A 561 -8.10 21.26 1.38
CA GLY A 561 -6.71 20.79 1.30
C GLY A 561 -6.56 19.42 0.62
N GLU A 562 -7.46 18.48 0.94
CA GLU A 562 -7.50 17.14 0.35
C GLU A 562 -7.81 17.23 -1.16
N TYR A 563 -8.83 18.02 -1.54
CA TYR A 563 -9.19 18.23 -2.94
C TYR A 563 -8.06 18.90 -3.75
N CYS A 564 -7.37 19.90 -3.20
CA CYS A 564 -6.19 20.50 -3.82
C CYS A 564 -5.09 19.44 -4.06
N GLN A 565 -4.85 18.55 -3.10
CA GLN A 565 -3.82 17.50 -3.21
C GLN A 565 -4.20 16.42 -4.23
N VAL A 566 -5.48 16.01 -4.29
CA VAL A 566 -6.00 15.10 -5.33
C VAL A 566 -5.86 15.72 -6.71
N LEU A 567 -6.27 16.99 -6.89
CA LEU A 567 -6.10 17.73 -8.15
C LEU A 567 -4.63 17.82 -8.54
N ARG A 568 -3.74 18.24 -7.62
CA ARG A 568 -2.29 18.36 -7.88
C ARG A 568 -1.69 17.04 -8.36
N ASN A 569 -1.92 15.94 -7.63
CA ASN A 569 -1.31 14.66 -7.95
C ASN A 569 -1.87 14.07 -9.25
N THR A 570 -3.18 14.23 -9.50
CA THR A 570 -3.81 13.86 -10.79
C THR A 570 -3.27 14.69 -11.94
N ASN A 571 -3.14 16.01 -11.76
CA ASN A 571 -2.60 16.94 -12.77
C ASN A 571 -1.20 16.53 -13.21
N VAL A 572 -0.31 16.25 -12.26
CA VAL A 572 1.09 15.94 -12.56
C VAL A 572 1.22 14.55 -13.21
N CYS A 573 0.48 13.55 -12.73
CA CYS A 573 0.40 12.23 -13.37
C CYS A 573 -0.11 12.33 -14.82
N LEU A 574 -1.23 13.04 -15.04
CA LEU A 574 -1.82 13.21 -16.36
C LEU A 574 -0.94 14.07 -17.29
N THR A 575 -0.25 15.07 -16.75
CA THR A 575 0.76 15.87 -17.47
C THR A 575 1.86 14.97 -18.02
N GLN A 576 2.44 14.08 -17.20
CA GLN A 576 3.46 13.13 -17.69
C GLN A 576 2.89 12.16 -18.72
N TYR A 577 1.68 11.63 -18.51
CA TYR A 577 1.00 10.77 -19.47
C TYR A 577 0.91 11.43 -20.85
N ILE A 578 0.35 12.65 -20.90
CA ILE A 578 0.20 13.44 -22.14
C ILE A 578 1.57 13.72 -22.77
N LEU A 579 2.56 14.20 -22.01
CA LEU A 579 3.90 14.52 -22.51
C LEU A 579 4.59 13.32 -23.16
N SER A 580 4.50 12.15 -22.53
CA SER A 580 5.13 10.92 -23.01
C SER A 580 4.52 10.48 -24.34
N HIS A 581 3.19 10.59 -24.49
CA HIS A 581 2.51 10.36 -25.77
C HIS A 581 2.78 11.42 -26.82
N ILE A 582 2.90 12.69 -26.45
CA ILE A 582 3.27 13.79 -27.36
C ILE A 582 4.66 13.53 -27.94
N LEU A 583 5.66 13.19 -27.10
CA LEU A 583 7.00 12.87 -27.58
C LEU A 583 7.01 11.69 -28.57
N LEU A 584 6.31 10.60 -28.24
CA LEU A 584 6.20 9.43 -29.12
C LEU A 584 5.51 9.77 -30.45
N LYS A 585 4.43 10.57 -30.43
CA LYS A 585 3.71 10.99 -31.64
C LYS A 585 4.52 11.99 -32.47
N TYR A 586 5.22 12.93 -31.83
CA TYR A 586 6.11 13.89 -32.47
C TYR A 586 7.25 13.18 -33.21
N GLU A 587 7.95 12.26 -32.55
CA GLU A 587 9.02 11.47 -33.16
C GLU A 587 8.50 10.54 -34.27
N HIS A 588 7.27 10.04 -34.19
CA HIS A 588 6.63 9.29 -35.29
C HIS A 588 6.36 10.19 -36.51
N ILE A 589 5.73 11.35 -36.32
CA ILE A 589 5.45 12.32 -37.41
C ILE A 589 6.76 12.80 -38.05
N LYS A 590 7.77 13.11 -37.22
CA LYS A 590 9.12 13.51 -37.66
C LYS A 590 9.79 12.49 -38.57
N ARG A 591 9.54 11.18 -38.38
CA ARG A 591 10.10 10.12 -39.22
C ARG A 591 9.28 9.86 -40.48
N MET A 592 7.95 9.82 -40.34
CA MET A 592 7.05 9.45 -41.44
C MET A 592 6.72 10.60 -42.41
N HIS A 593 6.86 11.86 -41.97
CA HIS A 593 6.39 13.04 -42.69
C HIS A 593 7.41 14.20 -42.72
N ALA A 594 8.71 13.87 -42.61
CA ALA A 594 9.84 14.82 -42.67
C ALA A 594 9.82 15.73 -43.93
N ASP A 595 9.37 15.18 -45.04
CA ASP A 595 9.18 15.81 -46.33
C ASP A 595 8.05 16.87 -46.33
N ARG A 596 6.96 16.61 -45.60
CA ARG A 596 5.73 17.42 -45.61
C ARG A 596 5.75 18.63 -44.68
N PHE A 597 6.78 18.79 -43.85
CA PHE A 597 6.88 19.97 -42.98
C PHE A 597 6.92 21.28 -43.80
N PRO A 598 6.14 22.31 -43.42
CA PRO A 598 6.34 23.69 -43.84
C PRO A 598 7.78 24.16 -43.62
N SER A 599 8.25 25.09 -44.45
CA SER A 599 9.65 25.57 -44.43
C SER A 599 10.09 26.13 -43.08
N TYR A 600 9.18 26.72 -42.30
CA TYR A 600 9.46 27.22 -40.95
C TYR A 600 9.63 26.08 -39.93
N LEU A 601 8.78 25.03 -39.99
CA LEU A 601 8.89 23.84 -39.13
C LEU A 601 10.09 22.95 -39.47
N LYS A 602 10.52 22.89 -40.75
CA LYS A 602 11.69 22.08 -41.17
C LYS A 602 12.96 22.42 -40.37
N LYS A 603 13.19 23.70 -40.04
CA LYS A 603 14.32 24.12 -39.19
C LYS A 603 14.20 23.62 -37.75
N ALA A 604 13.01 23.67 -37.16
CA ALA A 604 12.77 23.24 -35.79
C ALA A 604 12.97 21.72 -35.61
N VAL A 605 12.49 20.93 -36.58
CA VAL A 605 12.54 19.46 -36.56
C VAL A 605 13.96 18.89 -36.71
N LEU A 606 14.81 19.56 -37.50
CA LEU A 606 16.19 19.14 -37.76
C LEU A 606 17.16 19.44 -36.60
N ALA A 607 16.81 20.36 -35.69
CA ALA A 607 17.68 20.74 -34.56
C ALA A 607 17.66 19.73 -33.39
N GLY A 608 16.54 19.02 -33.19
CA GLY A 608 16.38 18.08 -32.07
C GLY A 608 16.99 16.70 -32.33
N LYS A 609 18.10 16.37 -31.68
CA LYS A 609 18.70 15.02 -31.67
C LYS A 609 18.21 14.20 -30.47
N ILE A 610 17.12 13.47 -30.61
CA ILE A 610 16.75 12.39 -29.69
C ILE A 610 17.08 11.05 -30.38
N PRO A 611 18.06 10.26 -29.90
CA PRO A 611 18.39 8.98 -30.51
C PRO A 611 17.23 7.99 -30.43
N HIS A 612 16.64 7.63 -31.58
CA HIS A 612 15.49 6.71 -31.66
C HIS A 612 15.71 5.39 -30.89
N LYS A 613 16.94 4.87 -30.90
CA LYS A 613 17.30 3.58 -30.28
C LYS A 613 17.16 3.57 -28.75
N ASP A 614 17.14 4.75 -28.13
CA ASP A 614 17.10 4.93 -26.67
C ASP A 614 15.65 5.04 -26.12
N LEU A 615 14.68 5.43 -26.96
CA LEU A 615 13.27 5.71 -26.58
C LEU A 615 12.51 4.51 -25.96
N CYS A 616 13.04 3.30 -26.07
CA CYS A 616 12.44 2.10 -25.48
C CYS A 616 13.10 1.68 -24.15
N LYS A 617 14.17 2.36 -23.71
CA LYS A 617 14.96 2.00 -22.51
C LYS A 617 15.20 3.16 -21.56
N LYS A 618 15.38 4.37 -22.09
CA LYS A 618 15.58 5.62 -21.33
C LYS A 618 14.25 6.33 -21.04
N PRO A 619 14.19 7.17 -20.01
CA PRO A 619 13.00 7.99 -19.73
C PRO A 619 12.71 8.98 -20.87
N LEU A 620 11.43 9.10 -21.22
CA LEU A 620 10.85 10.01 -22.20
C LEU A 620 10.77 11.43 -21.63
N ILE A 621 11.91 12.11 -21.58
CA ILE A 621 12.05 13.50 -21.10
C ILE A 621 12.17 14.44 -22.30
N MET A 622 11.49 15.59 -22.22
CA MET A 622 11.66 16.72 -23.15
C MET A 622 12.09 17.95 -22.36
N ASP A 623 12.98 18.75 -22.94
CA ASP A 623 13.20 20.13 -22.51
C ASP A 623 12.04 21.04 -23.00
N ALA A 624 11.90 22.22 -22.38
CA ALA A 624 10.80 23.13 -22.69
C ALA A 624 10.81 23.67 -24.14
N GLU A 625 11.96 23.75 -24.80
CA GLU A 625 12.06 24.20 -26.19
C GLU A 625 11.57 23.10 -27.14
N THR A 626 11.96 21.84 -26.90
CA THR A 626 11.47 20.66 -27.63
C THR A 626 9.97 20.44 -27.38
N GLU A 627 9.48 20.61 -26.14
CA GLU A 627 8.06 20.54 -25.80
C GLU A 627 7.22 21.51 -26.63
N SER A 628 7.64 22.79 -26.68
CA SER A 628 6.95 23.83 -27.45
C SER A 628 6.91 23.51 -28.95
N LYS A 629 8.06 23.10 -29.54
CA LYS A 629 8.16 22.68 -30.95
C LYS A 629 7.31 21.45 -31.26
N ALA A 630 7.25 20.48 -30.35
CA ALA A 630 6.43 19.28 -30.51
C ALA A 630 4.94 19.65 -30.58
N LEU A 631 4.46 20.54 -29.71
CA LEU A 631 3.09 21.04 -29.73
C LEU A 631 2.75 21.77 -31.03
N GLU A 632 3.64 22.63 -31.54
CA GLU A 632 3.45 23.34 -32.80
C GLU A 632 3.31 22.37 -33.98
N VAL A 633 4.19 21.36 -34.05
CA VAL A 633 4.12 20.30 -35.06
C VAL A 633 2.84 19.47 -34.94
N LEU A 634 2.44 19.07 -33.74
CA LEU A 634 1.23 18.27 -33.53
C LEU A 634 -0.03 19.07 -33.89
N ARG A 635 -0.14 20.34 -33.50
CA ARG A 635 -1.24 21.25 -33.86
C ARG A 635 -1.35 21.47 -35.36
N TYR A 636 -0.25 21.46 -36.11
CA TYR A 636 -0.29 21.52 -37.58
C TYR A 636 -0.72 20.19 -38.20
N PHE A 637 -0.09 19.07 -37.82
CA PHE A 637 -0.29 17.79 -38.50
C PHE A 637 -1.61 17.10 -38.17
N ILE A 638 -2.05 17.07 -36.92
CA ILE A 638 -3.22 16.28 -36.51
C ILE A 638 -4.51 16.75 -37.23
N PRO A 639 -4.83 18.05 -37.30
CA PRO A 639 -5.98 18.54 -38.08
C PRO A 639 -5.80 18.35 -39.59
N ALA A 640 -4.59 18.56 -40.12
CA ALA A 640 -4.33 18.50 -41.56
C ALA A 640 -4.35 17.08 -42.16
N THR A 641 -4.26 16.03 -41.32
CA THR A 641 -4.15 14.63 -41.76
C THR A 641 -5.27 13.73 -41.24
N ASN A 642 -6.19 14.25 -40.42
CA ASN A 642 -7.18 13.45 -39.66
C ASN A 642 -6.55 12.30 -38.84
N LEU A 643 -5.27 12.41 -38.47
CA LEU A 643 -4.59 11.41 -37.65
C LEU A 643 -5.20 11.37 -36.25
N THR A 644 -5.82 10.25 -35.87
CA THR A 644 -6.30 10.06 -34.51
C THR A 644 -5.12 10.12 -33.52
N PHE A 645 -5.37 10.78 -32.39
CA PHE A 645 -4.46 10.82 -31.25
C PHE A 645 -5.21 10.33 -30.01
N HIS A 646 -5.37 9.00 -29.96
CA HIS A 646 -6.19 8.29 -28.97
C HIS A 646 -5.99 8.75 -27.52
N PRO A 647 -4.78 9.06 -27.00
CA PRO A 647 -4.62 9.59 -25.64
C PRO A 647 -5.47 10.84 -25.37
N LEU A 648 -5.45 11.86 -26.25
CA LEU A 648 -6.30 13.05 -26.07
C LEU A 648 -7.78 12.78 -26.33
N THR A 649 -8.10 11.87 -27.26
CA THR A 649 -9.49 11.43 -27.49
C THR A 649 -10.06 10.77 -26.23
N ASN A 650 -9.28 9.91 -25.58
CA ASN A 650 -9.66 9.20 -24.36
C ASN A 650 -9.79 10.17 -23.16
N ILE A 651 -8.84 11.10 -23.00
CA ILE A 651 -8.89 12.17 -21.98
C ILE A 651 -10.18 12.99 -22.10
N ARG A 652 -10.56 13.35 -23.34
CA ARG A 652 -11.83 14.01 -23.64
C ARG A 652 -13.02 13.12 -23.30
N SER A 653 -13.07 11.88 -23.81
CA SER A 653 -14.22 10.99 -23.68
C SER A 653 -14.49 10.52 -22.26
N PHE A 654 -13.46 10.36 -21.43
CA PHE A 654 -13.63 10.04 -20.01
C PHE A 654 -14.06 11.26 -19.18
N GLY A 655 -13.94 12.48 -19.69
CA GLY A 655 -14.45 13.69 -19.03
C GLY A 655 -13.42 14.46 -18.18
N PHE A 656 -12.11 14.21 -18.33
CA PHE A 656 -11.09 15.02 -17.66
C PHE A 656 -11.19 16.51 -18.02
N ILE A 657 -11.49 16.83 -19.28
CA ILE A 657 -11.64 18.22 -19.74
C ILE A 657 -12.79 18.90 -18.96
N THR A 658 -13.96 18.25 -18.88
CA THR A 658 -15.11 18.72 -18.09
C THR A 658 -14.79 18.85 -16.61
N LEU A 659 -14.10 17.87 -16.01
CA LEU A 659 -13.67 17.86 -14.61
C LEU A 659 -12.80 19.09 -14.31
N TYR A 660 -11.81 19.39 -15.17
CA TYR A 660 -10.91 20.52 -14.96
C TYR A 660 -11.55 21.88 -15.24
N ILE A 661 -12.48 21.98 -16.21
CA ILE A 661 -13.22 23.23 -16.42
C ILE A 661 -14.12 23.52 -15.22
N ARG A 662 -14.77 22.49 -14.63
CA ARG A 662 -15.51 22.63 -13.37
C ARG A 662 -14.61 23.07 -12.21
N ALA A 663 -13.47 22.41 -12.00
CA ALA A 663 -12.50 22.80 -10.97
C ALA A 663 -12.02 24.26 -11.13
N MET A 664 -11.80 24.72 -12.37
CA MET A 664 -11.41 26.10 -12.67
C MET A 664 -12.55 27.12 -12.48
N ALA A 665 -13.80 26.74 -12.71
CA ALA A 665 -14.96 27.59 -12.50
C ALA A 665 -15.32 27.77 -11.01
N LEU A 666 -15.16 26.71 -10.21
CA LEU A 666 -15.36 26.74 -8.75
C LEU A 666 -14.22 27.45 -8.01
N ARG A 667 -13.07 27.66 -8.69
CA ARG A 667 -11.94 28.44 -8.18
C ARG A 667 -12.38 29.80 -7.63
N THR A 668 -13.32 30.49 -8.28
CA THR A 668 -13.72 31.85 -7.86
C THR A 668 -14.52 31.87 -6.55
N GLU A 669 -15.26 30.81 -6.24
CA GLU A 669 -16.06 30.70 -5.02
C GLU A 669 -15.18 30.27 -3.84
N PHE A 670 -14.32 29.27 -4.06
CA PHE A 670 -13.49 28.69 -3.01
C PHE A 670 -12.06 29.27 -2.96
N TYR A 671 -11.78 30.38 -3.67
CA TYR A 671 -10.42 30.93 -3.83
C TYR A 671 -9.68 31.20 -2.51
N HIS A 672 -10.42 31.71 -1.51
CA HIS A 672 -9.88 32.04 -0.20
C HIS A 672 -9.66 30.80 0.68
N HIS A 673 -10.39 29.71 0.41
CA HIS A 673 -10.29 28.43 1.11
C HIS A 673 -9.27 27.48 0.48
N MET A 674 -8.88 27.72 -0.79
CA MET A 674 -7.84 26.93 -1.46
C MET A 674 -6.49 27.04 -0.74
N SER A 675 -5.91 25.87 -0.48
CA SER A 675 -4.61 25.71 0.19
C SER A 675 -3.44 26.39 -0.55
N LEU A 676 -2.26 26.38 0.08
CA LEU A 676 -1.00 26.88 -0.51
C LEU A 676 -0.72 26.31 -1.92
N LEU A 677 -1.21 25.10 -2.22
CA LEU A 677 -1.05 24.41 -3.50
C LEU A 677 -1.85 25.02 -4.67
N LYS A 678 -2.65 26.08 -4.43
CA LYS A 678 -3.54 26.68 -5.44
C LYS A 678 -2.83 27.06 -6.75
N SER A 679 -1.62 27.61 -6.68
CA SER A 679 -0.86 28.03 -7.87
C SER A 679 -0.49 26.82 -8.74
N ASP A 680 0.09 25.78 -8.12
CA ASP A 680 0.47 24.53 -8.78
C ASP A 680 -0.73 23.84 -9.43
N VAL A 681 -1.87 23.81 -8.74
CA VAL A 681 -3.11 23.19 -9.25
C VAL A 681 -3.60 23.94 -10.50
N ILE A 682 -3.71 25.27 -10.43
CA ILE A 682 -4.19 26.09 -11.55
C ILE A 682 -3.21 26.00 -12.74
N GLN A 683 -1.91 26.11 -12.48
CA GLN A 683 -0.88 26.01 -13.51
C GLN A 683 -0.86 24.62 -14.17
N GLY A 684 -1.03 23.56 -13.39
CA GLY A 684 -1.17 22.19 -13.89
C GLY A 684 -2.39 22.01 -14.81
N ILE A 685 -3.55 22.54 -14.42
CA ILE A 685 -4.77 22.51 -15.24
C ILE A 685 -4.57 23.27 -16.56
N LEU A 686 -4.04 24.50 -16.50
CA LEU A 686 -3.77 25.31 -17.70
C LEU A 686 -2.76 24.63 -18.63
N LYS A 687 -1.75 23.94 -18.08
CA LYS A 687 -0.76 23.15 -18.83
C LYS A 687 -1.41 21.95 -19.52
N ILE A 688 -2.33 21.25 -18.86
CA ILE A 688 -3.14 20.17 -19.48
C ILE A 688 -3.99 20.72 -20.64
N PHE A 689 -4.65 21.87 -20.47
CA PHE A 689 -5.40 22.49 -21.56
C PHE A 689 -4.51 22.91 -22.73
N GLN A 690 -3.34 23.53 -22.45
CA GLN A 690 -2.34 23.88 -23.47
C GLN A 690 -1.97 22.67 -24.34
N TYR A 691 -1.79 21.49 -23.75
CA TYR A 691 -1.54 20.26 -24.50
C TYR A 691 -2.77 19.74 -25.23
N ALA A 692 -3.94 19.78 -24.58
CA ALA A 692 -5.16 19.26 -25.16
C ALA A 692 -5.64 20.05 -26.39
N THR A 693 -5.25 21.33 -26.54
CA THR A 693 -5.47 22.14 -27.78
C THR A 693 -4.90 21.54 -29.06
N VAL A 694 -4.04 20.53 -28.98
CA VAL A 694 -3.62 19.71 -30.13
C VAL A 694 -4.82 19.03 -30.81
N SER A 695 -5.90 18.78 -30.08
CA SER A 695 -7.17 18.25 -30.60
C SER A 695 -8.17 19.40 -30.87
N PRO A 696 -8.59 19.66 -32.12
CA PRO A 696 -9.61 20.67 -32.43
C PRO A 696 -10.91 20.47 -31.65
N ALA A 697 -11.28 19.22 -31.38
CA ALA A 697 -12.48 18.89 -30.62
C ALA A 697 -12.40 19.33 -29.15
N VAL A 698 -11.20 19.37 -28.55
CA VAL A 698 -11.02 19.91 -27.18
C VAL A 698 -10.96 21.45 -27.21
N VAL A 699 -10.42 22.05 -28.27
CA VAL A 699 -10.52 23.51 -28.47
C VAL A 699 -11.97 23.95 -28.53
N GLN A 700 -12.84 23.16 -29.19
CA GLN A 700 -14.28 23.40 -29.19
C GLN A 700 -14.89 23.27 -27.79
N ASP A 701 -14.57 22.22 -27.03
CA ASP A 701 -15.07 22.04 -25.65
C ASP A 701 -14.68 23.20 -24.72
N LEU A 702 -13.44 23.69 -24.84
CA LEU A 702 -12.92 24.82 -24.06
C LEU A 702 -13.63 26.14 -24.41
N ALA A 703 -14.11 26.28 -25.65
CA ALA A 703 -14.86 27.45 -26.12
C ALA A 703 -16.37 27.36 -25.84
N THR A 704 -16.91 26.16 -25.59
CA THR A 704 -18.32 25.99 -25.19
C THR A 704 -18.55 26.34 -23.72
N ALA A 705 -19.71 26.93 -23.41
CA ALA A 705 -20.13 27.09 -22.02
C ALA A 705 -20.46 25.72 -21.40
N ILE A 706 -20.12 25.55 -20.13
CA ILE A 706 -20.51 24.37 -19.36
C ILE A 706 -21.66 24.74 -18.44
N SER A 707 -22.69 23.89 -18.44
CA SER A 707 -23.82 24.02 -17.53
C SER A 707 -23.43 23.54 -16.13
N PHE A 708 -23.62 24.42 -15.14
CA PHE A 708 -23.56 24.11 -13.72
C PHE A 708 -24.99 24.04 -13.18
N PRO A 709 -25.25 23.35 -12.05
CA PRO A 709 -26.58 23.27 -11.44
C PRO A 709 -27.24 24.66 -11.24
N HIS A 710 -26.44 25.69 -10.96
CA HIS A 710 -26.89 27.07 -10.76
C HIS A 710 -26.59 28.01 -11.96
N GLY A 711 -26.50 27.47 -13.17
CA GLY A 711 -26.42 28.23 -14.44
C GLY A 711 -25.19 27.97 -15.31
N ASP A 712 -25.26 28.38 -16.58
CA ASP A 712 -24.17 28.20 -17.53
C ASP A 712 -23.01 29.18 -17.25
N ARG A 713 -21.80 28.65 -17.06
CA ARG A 713 -20.56 29.46 -17.01
C ARG A 713 -19.75 29.20 -18.27
N CYS A 714 -19.24 30.28 -18.88
CA CYS A 714 -18.34 30.14 -20.03
C CYS A 714 -17.13 29.29 -19.67
N GLY A 715 -16.75 28.38 -20.59
CA GLY A 715 -15.38 27.88 -20.64
C GLY A 715 -14.40 29.05 -20.73
N ILE A 716 -13.18 28.82 -20.23
CA ILE A 716 -12.15 29.83 -19.98
C ILE A 716 -11.98 30.76 -21.21
N ARG A 717 -12.35 32.03 -21.03
CA ARG A 717 -12.08 33.13 -21.98
C ARG A 717 -10.77 33.82 -21.64
#